data_AF-A0A8H6YVK3-F1
#
_entry.id   AF-A0A8H6YVK3-F1
#
_cell.length_a   1.000
_cell.length_b   1.000
_cell.length_c   1.000
_cell.angle_alpha   90.00
_cell.angle_beta   90.00
_cell.angle_gamma   90.00
#
_symmetry.space_group_name_H-M   'P 1'
#
loop_
_entity.id
_entity.type
_entity.pdbx_description
1 polymer ?
#
loop_
_entity_poly.entity_id
_entity_poly.type
_entity_poly.pdbx_seq_one_letter_code
_entity_poly.pdbx_strand_id
1 'polypeptide(L)'
;MACIGDVFGLQINQEMSRRTVGRAVEEGGVAARIQAAYKLSETKGVTISADSTLNCGLNIESAHMALCVADYTSGNLTIDPSSTPKTIDHTSAEAVRNWEAQIQECCDIFNHSPLARRLGRNFVVRDFMRILNGMHGDHASVEKGTASGLKDRKHDVVIQDLGEEALAGKEYMELVNYLAAWNVKKIAEAGGEEGWKALSPAEQAVRDGVLMKEIVTALGKEAYDALTPEERRRLDLFIWGRCCMHKDLNSFKGGNAEMMLEWKRLGQDGPVLLCNKQNASILRHHLDRTIPKDAVLTEDEFKAFETSTRGGVKACALAGAIFNNKDDKKGQGDRHIDFMTRKLGKQHKRFPNTSNTRFGSYSDASAELITHLPLYKEIVDVIQWSKHVPSLTNIEKNLGNSLADACTLTEFVAMVIYQNVITHPYMRQVRGPGTENVNLLDLGPLHIAIRDHIQSILDNPDIIFGSDISYTTATLDGKPWSNPEAMQAVFKLIPSLPFVKPITLAFFRGAQVTWIRFSAEFAPGGLIDLCTADERQQAWMTPTNDANEGELSGYRVAVRGKPSLTLHQYNALAMFRRNDTQAFMDAVFTDENHAYIMREARRIDASGVEAEKRRKIVDFRIQMAQMNKDKADAKAKHDAEVLEANLKRPLVSLREMDGLKVPGIVDQLNAYRARGVPNILKISNYRLKADKLAALKQAFEWYQVNGASLPVLTGVSAAVQSNPAIIEDWAAEEDVKMEE
;
A
#
# COMPACT_ATOMS: atom_id res chain seq x y z
N MET A 1 -3.63 40.11 -2.75
CA MET A 1 -4.33 41.20 -2.03
C MET A 1 -4.30 42.47 -2.86
N ALA A 2 -3.14 43.06 -3.19
CA ALA A 2 -3.07 44.26 -4.05
C ALA A 2 -3.84 44.14 -5.37
N CYS A 3 -3.66 43.04 -6.13
CA CYS A 3 -4.37 42.81 -7.39
C CYS A 3 -5.90 42.66 -7.24
N ILE A 4 -6.41 42.29 -6.05
CA ILE A 4 -7.85 42.22 -5.77
C ILE A 4 -8.34 43.60 -5.32
N GLY A 5 -7.56 44.30 -4.47
CA GLY A 5 -7.85 45.66 -4.04
C GLY A 5 -7.97 46.62 -5.23
N ASP A 6 -7.06 46.53 -6.20
CA ASP A 6 -7.09 47.35 -7.42
C ASP A 6 -8.36 47.13 -8.25
N VAL A 7 -8.86 45.89 -8.33
CA VAL A 7 -10.12 45.57 -9.02
C VAL A 7 -11.34 46.22 -8.35
N PHE A 8 -11.28 46.44 -7.03
CA PHE A 8 -12.35 47.09 -6.26
C PHE A 8 -12.06 48.57 -5.94
N GLY A 9 -11.01 49.17 -6.50
CA GLY A 9 -10.62 50.55 -6.20
C GLY A 9 -10.14 50.78 -4.75
N LEU A 10 -9.73 49.72 -4.06
CA LEU A 10 -9.24 49.75 -2.69
C LEU A 10 -7.71 49.73 -2.67
N GLN A 11 -7.12 50.85 -2.23
CA GLN A 11 -5.69 50.94 -1.96
C GLN A 11 -5.35 50.19 -0.66
N ILE A 12 -4.77 48.99 -0.78
CA ILE A 12 -4.26 48.24 0.38
C ILE A 12 -2.84 48.74 0.69
N ASN A 13 -2.74 49.70 1.61
CA ASN A 13 -1.48 50.37 1.96
C ASN A 13 -0.63 49.61 3.01
N GLN A 14 -1.09 48.44 3.46
CA GLN A 14 -0.41 47.65 4.48
C GLN A 14 -0.41 46.17 4.11
N GLU A 15 0.76 45.55 4.15
CA GLU A 15 0.91 44.12 3.96
C GLU A 15 1.05 43.41 5.31
N MET A 16 0.32 42.31 5.48
CA MET A 16 0.44 41.48 6.67
C MET A 16 1.83 40.84 6.71
N SER A 17 2.55 41.00 7.83
CA SER A 17 3.89 40.43 7.96
C SER A 17 3.85 38.89 7.85
N ARG A 18 4.92 38.29 7.30
CA ARG A 18 5.08 36.83 7.24
C ARG A 18 4.90 36.17 8.61
N ARG A 19 5.36 36.83 9.67
CA ARG A 19 5.23 36.34 11.06
C ARG A 19 3.77 36.31 11.51
N THR A 20 3.01 37.35 11.20
CA THR A 20 1.57 37.40 11.52
C THR A 20 0.80 36.31 10.78
N VAL A 21 1.10 36.11 9.49
CA VAL A 21 0.49 35.03 8.69
C VAL A 21 0.80 33.66 9.29
N GLY A 22 2.07 33.41 9.65
CA GLY A 22 2.49 32.15 10.27
C GLY A 22 1.72 31.85 11.56
N ARG A 23 1.57 32.86 12.43
CA ARG A 23 0.82 32.74 13.69
C ARG A 23 -0.67 32.49 13.47
N ALA A 24 -1.31 33.18 12.54
CA ALA A 24 -2.72 32.95 12.22
C ALA A 24 -2.96 31.51 11.72
N VAL A 25 -2.02 30.96 10.95
CA VAL A 25 -2.07 29.55 10.52
C VAL A 25 -1.96 28.60 11.72
N GLU A 26 -1.02 28.84 12.63
CA GLU A 26 -0.84 28.01 13.82
C GLU A 26 -2.02 28.09 14.79
N GLU A 27 -2.61 29.28 14.97
CA GLU A 27 -3.83 29.51 15.74
C GLU A 27 -4.98 28.64 15.20
N GLY A 28 -5.17 28.63 13.87
CA GLY A 28 -6.13 27.73 13.22
C GLY A 28 -5.81 26.25 13.44
N GLY A 29 -4.52 25.87 13.44
CA GLY A 29 -4.09 24.50 13.75
C GLY A 29 -4.33 24.08 15.20
N VAL A 30 -4.21 24.99 16.17
CA VAL A 30 -4.58 24.73 17.57
C VAL A 30 -6.10 24.56 17.68
N ALA A 31 -6.87 25.45 17.05
CA ALA A 31 -8.33 25.34 17.03
C ALA A 31 -8.81 24.02 16.41
N ALA A 32 -8.18 23.57 15.33
CA ALA A 32 -8.54 22.30 14.68
C ALA A 32 -8.26 21.07 15.56
N ARG A 33 -7.22 21.11 16.40
CA ARG A 33 -6.95 20.05 17.39
C ARG A 33 -7.95 20.05 18.55
N ILE A 34 -8.32 21.25 19.04
CA ILE A 34 -9.41 21.41 20.02
C ILE A 34 -10.70 20.83 19.45
N GLN A 35 -11.01 21.14 18.20
CA GLN A 35 -12.18 20.61 17.51
C GLN A 35 -12.16 19.07 17.42
N ALA A 36 -11.02 18.48 17.04
CA ALA A 36 -10.89 17.03 16.94
C ALA A 36 -11.17 16.32 18.27
N ALA A 37 -10.53 16.77 19.36
CA ALA A 37 -10.76 16.21 20.70
C ALA A 37 -12.17 16.49 21.24
N TYR A 38 -12.73 17.67 20.96
CA TYR A 38 -14.13 17.98 21.29
C TYR A 38 -15.09 16.99 20.62
N LYS A 39 -14.94 16.78 19.31
CA LYS A 39 -15.79 15.84 18.55
C LYS A 39 -15.62 14.40 19.03
N LEU A 40 -14.39 13.98 19.34
CA LEU A 40 -14.13 12.66 19.92
C LEU A 40 -14.81 12.48 21.30
N SER A 41 -14.88 13.54 22.10
CA SER A 41 -15.60 13.50 23.38
C SER A 41 -17.12 13.42 23.26
N GLU A 42 -17.68 13.66 22.07
CA GLU A 42 -19.12 13.65 21.79
C GLU A 42 -19.61 12.36 21.11
N THR A 43 -18.74 11.67 20.37
CA THR A 43 -19.13 10.48 19.60
C THR A 43 -19.14 9.21 20.44
N LYS A 44 -19.98 8.26 20.05
CA LYS A 44 -20.03 6.90 20.63
C LYS A 44 -19.10 5.92 19.93
N GLY A 45 -18.66 6.27 18.73
CA GLY A 45 -17.84 5.41 17.88
C GLY A 45 -17.01 6.23 16.92
N VAL A 46 -15.79 5.77 16.65
CA VAL A 46 -14.90 6.35 15.66
C VAL A 46 -14.19 5.23 14.90
N THR A 47 -13.99 5.45 13.61
CA THR A 47 -13.04 4.67 12.83
C THR A 47 -11.92 5.57 12.34
N ILE A 48 -10.76 4.99 12.11
CA ILE A 48 -9.58 5.74 11.65
C ILE A 48 -9.07 5.19 10.33
N SER A 49 -8.38 6.01 9.55
CA SER A 49 -7.68 5.55 8.37
C SER A 49 -6.36 6.29 8.20
N ALA A 50 -5.37 5.62 7.62
CA ALA A 50 -4.10 6.21 7.28
C ALA A 50 -3.69 5.82 5.85
N ASP A 51 -2.74 6.56 5.29
CA ASP A 51 -2.01 6.20 4.08
C ASP A 51 -0.65 6.89 4.13
N SER A 52 0.35 6.36 3.44
CA SER A 52 1.67 6.98 3.39
C SER A 52 2.25 7.00 1.99
N THR A 53 3.07 8.01 1.72
CA THR A 53 3.80 8.09 0.46
C THR A 53 5.18 8.72 0.66
N LEU A 54 6.11 8.37 -0.21
CA LEU A 54 7.42 9.00 -0.26
C LEU A 54 7.35 10.35 -0.98
N ASN A 55 7.96 11.37 -0.39
CA ASN A 55 8.22 12.65 -1.03
C ASN A 55 9.69 13.03 -0.84
N CYS A 56 10.48 13.01 -1.93
CA CYS A 56 11.92 13.26 -1.90
C CYS A 56 12.67 12.37 -0.89
N GLY A 57 12.28 11.09 -0.77
CA GLY A 57 12.89 10.12 0.17
C GLY A 57 12.53 10.35 1.63
N LEU A 58 11.50 11.15 1.92
CA LEU A 58 10.88 11.26 3.24
C LEU A 58 9.51 10.59 3.20
N ASN A 59 9.21 9.77 4.20
CA ASN A 59 7.87 9.23 4.36
C ASN A 59 6.94 10.32 4.88
N ILE A 60 5.78 10.47 4.25
CA ILE A 60 4.73 11.40 4.65
C ILE A 60 3.45 10.59 4.77
N GLU A 61 2.89 10.57 5.97
CA GLU A 61 1.64 9.89 6.27
C GLU A 61 0.49 10.89 6.31
N SER A 62 -0.68 10.51 5.80
CA SER A 62 -1.95 11.19 5.99
C SER A 62 -2.84 10.33 6.87
N ALA A 63 -3.62 10.96 7.74
CA ALA A 63 -4.52 10.25 8.63
C ALA A 63 -5.86 10.99 8.77
N HIS A 64 -6.93 10.21 8.89
CA HIS A 64 -8.31 10.66 9.04
C HIS A 64 -9.05 9.84 10.09
N MET A 65 -10.11 10.43 10.62
CA MET A 65 -11.08 9.80 11.49
C MET A 65 -12.46 9.98 10.87
N ALA A 66 -13.29 8.95 10.87
CA ALA A 66 -14.71 9.05 10.55
C ALA A 66 -15.53 8.93 11.84
N LEU A 67 -16.32 9.96 12.11
CA LEU A 67 -17.08 10.12 13.34
C LEU A 67 -18.48 10.66 13.03
N CYS A 68 -19.47 10.17 13.79
CA CYS A 68 -20.84 10.62 13.69
C CYS A 68 -21.07 11.76 14.70
N VAL A 69 -21.09 13.00 14.21
CA VAL A 69 -21.24 14.21 15.04
C VAL A 69 -22.20 15.20 14.40
N ALA A 70 -22.82 16.05 15.21
CA ALA A 70 -23.68 17.10 14.70
C ALA A 70 -22.87 18.07 13.83
N ASP A 71 -23.36 18.39 12.64
CA ASP A 71 -22.79 19.48 11.85
C ASP A 71 -23.04 20.82 12.57
N TYR A 72 -22.18 21.81 12.29
CA TYR A 72 -22.24 23.11 12.96
C TYR A 72 -23.24 24.08 12.30
N THR A 73 -23.87 23.69 11.19
CA THR A 73 -24.73 24.58 10.38
C THR A 73 -26.21 24.25 10.51
N SER A 74 -26.55 22.96 10.50
CA SER A 74 -27.91 22.42 10.61
C SER A 74 -28.18 21.71 11.93
N GLY A 75 -27.15 21.35 12.69
CA GLY A 75 -27.23 20.59 13.94
C GLY A 75 -27.56 19.11 13.75
N ASN A 76 -27.67 18.63 12.51
CA ASN A 76 -27.96 17.22 12.22
C ASN A 76 -26.69 16.38 12.37
N LEU A 77 -26.86 15.14 12.84
CA LEU A 77 -25.78 14.16 12.87
C LEU A 77 -25.32 13.87 11.43
N THR A 78 -24.02 14.07 11.19
CA THR A 78 -23.36 13.79 9.93
C THR A 78 -22.10 12.98 10.20
N ILE A 79 -21.67 12.22 9.19
CA ILE A 79 -20.37 11.58 9.23
C ILE A 79 -19.33 12.58 8.75
N ASP A 80 -18.43 12.97 9.65
CA ASP A 80 -17.37 13.93 9.37
C ASP A 80 -16.03 13.20 9.24
N PRO A 81 -15.43 13.15 8.03
CA PRO A 81 -14.07 12.67 7.84
C PRO A 81 -13.06 13.76 8.24
N SER A 82 -12.77 13.85 9.54
CA SER A 82 -11.83 14.83 10.09
C SER A 82 -10.38 14.38 9.90
N SER A 83 -9.49 15.30 9.53
CA SER A 83 -8.06 15.02 9.33
C SER A 83 -7.26 15.17 10.63
N THR A 84 -6.23 14.34 10.81
CA THR A 84 -5.23 14.42 11.88
C THR A 84 -3.83 14.77 11.33
N PRO A 85 -2.87 15.16 12.20
CA PRO A 85 -1.55 15.57 11.75
C PRO A 85 -0.76 14.48 11.02
N LYS A 86 0.03 14.88 10.03
CA LYS A 86 0.95 13.99 9.27
C LYS A 86 2.18 13.57 10.09
N THR A 87 2.61 12.31 9.93
CA THR A 87 3.77 11.67 10.59
C THR A 87 4.81 11.13 9.59
N ILE A 88 5.97 10.65 10.12
CA ILE A 88 7.19 10.37 9.33
C ILE A 88 7.68 8.91 9.46
N ASP A 89 6.92 7.98 10.03
CA ASP A 89 7.38 6.59 10.18
C ASP A 89 6.31 5.55 9.79
N HIS A 90 6.73 4.32 9.54
CA HIS A 90 6.05 3.30 8.73
C HIS A 90 6.10 1.88 9.31
N THR A 91 6.63 1.69 10.52
CA THR A 91 6.48 0.37 11.17
C THR A 91 5.12 0.29 11.85
N SER A 92 4.49 -0.88 11.88
CA SER A 92 3.16 -1.04 12.49
C SER A 92 3.16 -0.66 13.98
N ALA A 93 4.20 -1.04 14.72
CA ALA A 93 4.33 -0.68 16.13
C ALA A 93 4.53 0.82 16.35
N GLU A 94 5.29 1.49 15.47
CA GLU A 94 5.42 2.94 15.52
C GLU A 94 4.13 3.65 15.09
N ALA A 95 3.39 3.10 14.12
CA ALA A 95 2.11 3.65 13.70
C ALA A 95 1.08 3.65 14.84
N VAL A 96 1.02 2.57 15.64
CA VAL A 96 0.18 2.51 16.86
C VAL A 96 0.58 3.62 17.84
N ARG A 97 1.89 3.77 18.13
CA ARG A 97 2.41 4.82 19.02
C ARG A 97 2.13 6.23 18.47
N ASN A 98 2.24 6.41 17.16
CA ASN A 98 1.96 7.68 16.50
C ASN A 98 0.50 8.07 16.65
N TRP A 99 -0.43 7.13 16.49
CA TRP A 99 -1.86 7.36 16.76
C TRP A 99 -2.09 7.80 18.21
N GLU A 100 -1.57 7.06 19.19
CA GLU A 100 -1.69 7.43 20.61
C GLU A 100 -1.11 8.82 20.89
N ALA A 101 0.08 9.13 20.36
CA ALA A 101 0.74 10.42 20.55
C ALA A 101 -0.03 11.59 19.90
N GLN A 102 -0.59 11.41 18.70
CA GLN A 102 -1.39 12.43 18.02
C GLN A 102 -2.69 12.71 18.77
N ILE A 103 -3.36 11.66 19.25
CA ILE A 103 -4.57 11.81 20.06
C ILE A 103 -4.22 12.48 21.39
N GLN A 104 -3.13 12.08 22.04
CA GLN A 104 -2.66 12.72 23.27
C GLN A 104 -2.40 14.22 23.08
N GLU A 105 -1.74 14.64 21.99
CA GLU A 105 -1.52 16.06 21.68
C GLU A 105 -2.85 16.83 21.56
N CYS A 106 -3.86 16.23 20.91
CA CYS A 106 -5.19 16.83 20.80
C CYS A 106 -5.89 16.91 22.16
N CYS A 107 -5.85 15.83 22.95
CA CYS A 107 -6.40 15.76 24.30
C CYS A 107 -5.78 16.82 25.21
N ASP A 108 -4.45 16.92 25.23
CA ASP A 108 -3.73 17.89 26.07
C ASP A 108 -4.16 19.31 25.74
N ILE A 109 -4.19 19.69 24.46
CA ILE A 109 -4.59 21.04 24.04
C ILE A 109 -6.06 21.31 24.41
N PHE A 110 -6.94 20.33 24.24
CA PHE A 110 -8.36 20.45 24.56
C PHE A 110 -8.60 20.58 26.07
N ASN A 111 -8.05 19.68 26.88
CA ASN A 111 -8.28 19.63 28.33
C ASN A 111 -7.77 20.90 29.06
N HIS A 112 -6.73 21.55 28.54
CA HIS A 112 -6.25 22.83 29.06
C HIS A 112 -7.01 24.05 28.51
N SER A 113 -7.91 23.86 27.54
CA SER A 113 -8.65 24.95 26.92
C SER A 113 -9.79 25.48 27.80
N PRO A 114 -10.17 26.76 27.66
CA PRO A 114 -11.37 27.29 28.30
C PRO A 114 -12.65 26.56 27.90
N LEU A 115 -12.68 25.95 26.71
CA LEU A 115 -13.83 25.19 26.22
C LEU A 115 -14.06 23.94 27.09
N ALA A 116 -13.03 23.12 27.30
CA ALA A 116 -13.14 21.92 28.12
C ALA A 116 -13.55 22.27 29.56
N ARG A 117 -12.96 23.33 30.13
CA ARG A 117 -13.33 23.84 31.45
C ARG A 117 -14.80 24.25 31.52
N ARG A 118 -15.29 25.02 30.53
CA ARG A 118 -16.69 25.47 30.47
C ARG A 118 -17.67 24.30 30.35
N LEU A 119 -17.28 23.26 29.61
CA LEU A 119 -18.09 22.05 29.43
C LEU A 119 -17.95 21.05 30.58
N GLY A 120 -17.00 21.26 31.51
CA GLY A 120 -16.69 20.30 32.58
C GLY A 120 -16.16 18.96 32.05
N ARG A 121 -15.42 18.98 30.94
CA ARG A 121 -14.98 17.77 30.22
C ARG A 121 -13.49 17.54 30.33
N ASN A 122 -13.15 16.26 30.34
CA ASN A 122 -11.80 15.74 30.24
C ASN A 122 -11.85 14.53 29.30
N PHE A 123 -10.95 14.48 28.32
CA PHE A 123 -10.87 13.37 27.37
C PHE A 123 -9.41 12.92 27.26
N VAL A 124 -9.15 11.62 27.40
CA VAL A 124 -7.80 11.05 27.34
C VAL A 124 -7.71 9.93 26.30
N VAL A 125 -6.48 9.51 25.95
CA VAL A 125 -6.25 8.42 24.97
C VAL A 125 -6.99 7.13 25.35
N ARG A 126 -7.16 6.85 26.65
CA ARG A 126 -7.95 5.71 27.13
C ARG A 126 -9.42 5.80 26.67
N ASP A 127 -10.02 6.98 26.70
CA ASP A 127 -11.39 7.19 26.22
C ASP A 127 -11.50 7.00 24.71
N PHE A 128 -10.50 7.48 23.96
CA PHE A 128 -10.39 7.23 22.52
C PHE A 128 -10.36 5.72 22.21
N MET A 129 -9.57 4.93 22.93
CA MET A 129 -9.52 3.47 22.72
C MET A 129 -10.88 2.79 22.97
N ARG A 130 -11.65 3.27 23.96
CA ARG A 130 -13.01 2.74 24.23
C ARG A 130 -13.95 2.92 23.04
N ILE A 131 -13.91 4.09 22.39
CA ILE A 131 -14.78 4.42 21.25
C ILE A 131 -14.22 4.00 19.88
N LEU A 132 -12.96 3.55 19.81
CA LEU A 132 -12.33 3.13 18.56
C LEU A 132 -12.92 1.80 18.09
N ASN A 133 -13.76 1.84 17.05
CA ASN A 133 -14.53 0.69 16.59
C ASN A 133 -14.07 0.13 15.25
N GLY A 134 -13.04 0.72 14.65
CA GLY A 134 -12.46 0.15 13.45
C GLY A 134 -11.34 0.97 12.84
N MET A 135 -10.71 0.36 11.84
CA MET A 135 -9.70 0.98 11.00
C MET A 135 -10.00 0.67 9.53
N HIS A 136 -9.80 1.66 8.68
CA HIS A 136 -9.87 1.54 7.22
C HIS A 136 -8.49 1.77 6.61
N GLY A 137 -8.14 0.99 5.60
CA GLY A 137 -6.79 1.00 5.05
C GLY A 137 -6.65 0.29 3.70
N ASP A 138 -5.46 0.36 3.13
CA ASP A 138 -5.03 -0.46 2.01
C ASP A 138 -4.90 -1.96 2.40
N HIS A 139 -4.27 -2.76 1.53
CA HIS A 139 -4.07 -4.19 1.75
C HIS A 139 -2.67 -4.55 2.26
N ALA A 140 -1.85 -3.58 2.65
CA ALA A 140 -0.48 -3.77 3.09
C ALA A 140 -0.40 -4.50 4.44
N SER A 141 0.65 -5.30 4.62
CA SER A 141 0.90 -6.03 5.86
C SER A 141 1.17 -5.12 7.06
N VAL A 142 1.77 -3.94 6.83
CA VAL A 142 1.97 -2.90 7.85
C VAL A 142 0.65 -2.37 8.38
N GLU A 143 -0.30 -2.06 7.49
CA GLU A 143 -1.61 -1.54 7.91
C GLU A 143 -2.42 -2.60 8.65
N LYS A 144 -2.37 -3.86 8.19
CA LYS A 144 -2.92 -5.01 8.92
C LYS A 144 -2.33 -5.12 10.32
N GLY A 145 -1.00 -5.00 10.43
CA GLY A 145 -0.29 -5.04 11.72
C GLY A 145 -0.69 -3.88 12.63
N THR A 146 -0.91 -2.69 12.08
CA THR A 146 -1.35 -1.51 12.82
C THR A 146 -2.78 -1.69 13.35
N ALA A 147 -3.70 -2.17 12.50
CA ALA A 147 -5.07 -2.48 12.90
C ALA A 147 -5.11 -3.54 14.02
N SER A 148 -4.27 -4.59 13.92
CA SER A 148 -4.14 -5.59 14.99
C SER A 148 -3.61 -4.98 16.28
N GLY A 149 -2.55 -4.16 16.20
CA GLY A 149 -1.96 -3.54 17.39
C GLY A 149 -2.92 -2.58 18.10
N LEU A 150 -3.73 -1.83 17.35
CA LEU A 150 -4.77 -0.97 17.92
C LEU A 150 -5.92 -1.77 18.54
N LYS A 151 -6.32 -2.88 17.91
CA LYS A 151 -7.31 -3.81 18.49
C LYS A 151 -6.82 -4.39 19.81
N ASP A 152 -5.57 -4.85 19.86
CA ASP A 152 -4.96 -5.39 21.08
C ASP A 152 -4.88 -4.31 22.17
N ARG A 153 -4.53 -3.07 21.78
CA ARG A 153 -4.49 -1.93 22.70
C ARG A 153 -5.87 -1.57 23.26
N LYS A 154 -6.91 -1.59 22.44
CA LYS A 154 -8.31 -1.43 22.87
C LYS A 154 -8.67 -2.51 23.90
N HIS A 155 -8.34 -3.77 23.60
CA HIS A 155 -8.62 -4.88 24.51
C HIS A 155 -7.89 -4.71 25.86
N ASP A 156 -6.61 -4.30 25.85
CA ASP A 156 -5.88 -3.98 27.08
C ASP A 156 -6.58 -2.92 27.93
N VAL A 157 -7.15 -1.89 27.29
CA VAL A 157 -7.91 -0.83 27.97
C VAL A 157 -9.19 -1.39 28.59
N VAL A 158 -9.91 -2.25 27.86
CA VAL A 158 -11.11 -2.93 28.38
C VAL A 158 -10.78 -3.76 29.62
N ILE A 159 -9.73 -4.58 29.56
CA ILE A 159 -9.27 -5.38 30.70
C ILE A 159 -8.90 -4.47 31.88
N GLN A 160 -8.20 -3.36 31.62
CA GLN A 160 -7.84 -2.43 32.67
C GLN A 160 -9.07 -1.76 33.31
N ASP A 161 -10.06 -1.36 32.52
CA ASP A 161 -11.32 -0.76 32.99
C ASP A 161 -12.06 -1.72 33.92
N LEU A 162 -12.31 -2.94 33.46
CA LEU A 162 -12.99 -3.97 34.24
C LEU A 162 -12.23 -4.32 35.52
N GLY A 163 -10.90 -4.32 35.46
CA GLY A 163 -10.04 -4.60 36.61
C GLY A 163 -10.08 -3.50 37.68
N GLU A 164 -10.08 -2.23 37.26
CA GLU A 164 -10.23 -1.08 38.16
C GLU A 164 -11.63 -1.04 38.78
N GLU A 165 -12.68 -1.32 38.00
CA GLU A 165 -14.06 -1.44 38.49
C GLU A 165 -14.21 -2.61 39.49
N ALA A 166 -13.66 -3.78 39.16
CA ALA A 166 -13.67 -4.94 40.03
C ALA A 166 -12.89 -4.70 41.33
N LEU A 167 -11.76 -3.98 41.25
CA LEU A 167 -10.97 -3.61 42.43
C LEU A 167 -11.73 -2.60 43.32
N ALA A 168 -12.35 -1.59 42.71
CA ALA A 168 -13.12 -0.56 43.41
C ALA A 168 -14.41 -1.12 44.05
N GLY A 169 -14.98 -2.16 43.46
CA GLY A 169 -16.18 -2.85 43.97
C GLY A 169 -15.92 -3.86 45.10
N LYS A 170 -14.67 -4.12 45.49
CA LYS A 170 -14.36 -5.06 46.58
C LYS A 170 -14.70 -4.47 47.95
N GLU A 171 -15.25 -5.32 48.81
CA GLU A 171 -15.43 -4.99 50.23
C GLU A 171 -14.09 -4.77 50.91
N TYR A 172 -14.03 -3.83 51.87
CA TYR A 172 -12.78 -3.35 52.47
C TYR A 172 -11.88 -4.49 52.99
N MET A 173 -12.46 -5.45 53.71
CA MET A 173 -11.70 -6.57 54.28
C MET A 173 -11.21 -7.55 53.21
N GLU A 174 -11.98 -7.76 52.14
CA GLU A 174 -11.57 -8.60 51.02
C GLU A 174 -10.45 -7.93 50.22
N LEU A 175 -10.54 -6.62 50.01
CA LEU A 175 -9.51 -5.82 49.36
C LEU A 175 -8.18 -5.90 50.12
N VAL A 176 -8.21 -5.72 51.44
CA VAL A 176 -7.00 -5.83 52.29
C VAL A 176 -6.36 -7.21 52.17
N ASN A 177 -7.16 -8.28 52.27
CA ASN A 177 -6.64 -9.65 52.15
C ASN A 177 -6.09 -9.94 50.75
N TYR A 178 -6.77 -9.45 49.71
CA TYR A 178 -6.36 -9.63 48.32
C TYR A 178 -5.03 -8.93 48.05
N LEU A 179 -4.90 -7.65 48.42
CA LEU A 179 -3.65 -6.89 48.27
C LEU A 179 -2.51 -7.49 49.11
N ALA A 180 -2.81 -8.00 50.32
CA ALA A 180 -1.82 -8.67 51.16
C ALA A 180 -1.25 -9.94 50.49
N ALA A 181 -2.11 -10.77 49.87
CA ALA A 181 -1.66 -11.98 49.18
C ALA A 181 -0.70 -11.67 48.01
N TRP A 182 -1.01 -10.64 47.22
CA TRP A 182 -0.13 -10.18 46.13
C TRP A 182 1.17 -9.55 46.66
N ASN A 183 1.11 -8.79 47.76
CA ASN A 183 2.30 -8.23 48.40
C ASN A 183 3.25 -9.31 48.93
N VAL A 184 2.73 -10.40 49.50
CA VAL A 184 3.56 -11.54 49.94
C VAL A 184 4.33 -12.14 48.76
N LYS A 185 3.69 -12.31 47.61
CA LYS A 185 4.33 -12.82 46.39
C LYS A 185 5.45 -11.88 45.91
N LYS A 186 5.16 -10.57 45.81
CA LYS A 186 6.15 -9.55 45.42
C LYS A 186 7.37 -9.52 46.37
N ILE A 187 7.14 -9.60 47.68
CA ILE A 187 8.23 -9.62 48.68
C ILE A 187 9.07 -10.90 48.54
N ALA A 188 8.44 -12.05 48.30
CA ALA A 188 9.15 -13.29 48.06
C ALA A 188 10.04 -13.23 46.80
N GLU A 189 9.52 -12.67 45.70
CA GLU A 189 10.27 -12.47 44.44
C GLU A 189 11.46 -11.50 44.60
N ALA A 190 11.38 -10.56 45.55
CA ALA A 190 12.48 -9.68 45.90
C ALA A 190 13.56 -10.34 46.79
N GLY A 191 13.46 -11.64 47.10
CA GLY A 191 14.38 -12.35 47.99
C GLY A 191 13.93 -12.34 49.46
N GLY A 192 12.64 -12.16 49.72
CA GLY A 192 12.09 -12.05 51.07
C GLY A 192 12.18 -10.63 51.65
N GLU A 193 11.88 -10.48 52.94
CA GLU A 193 11.84 -9.16 53.58
C GLU A 193 13.18 -8.42 53.53
N GLU A 194 14.30 -9.12 53.71
CA GLU A 194 15.63 -8.50 53.67
C GLU A 194 15.95 -8.00 52.27
N GLY A 195 15.64 -8.79 51.24
CA GLY A 195 15.82 -8.40 49.84
C GLY A 195 14.93 -7.23 49.44
N TRP A 196 13.68 -7.17 49.94
CA TRP A 196 12.79 -6.03 49.72
C TRP A 196 13.29 -4.75 50.43
N LYS A 197 13.69 -4.85 51.70
CA LYS A 197 14.20 -3.71 52.49
C LYS A 197 15.54 -3.18 51.96
N ALA A 198 16.32 -4.00 51.26
CA ALA A 198 17.58 -3.59 50.64
C ALA A 198 17.39 -2.76 49.36
N LEU A 199 16.20 -2.75 48.75
CA LEU A 199 15.90 -1.92 47.58
C LEU A 199 15.79 -0.45 47.96
N SER A 200 16.13 0.43 47.02
CA SER A 200 15.87 1.85 47.18
C SER A 200 14.36 2.15 47.19
N PRO A 201 13.92 3.27 47.80
CA PRO A 201 12.52 3.69 47.76
C PRO A 201 11.96 3.85 46.33
N ALA A 202 12.79 4.26 45.37
CA ALA A 202 12.40 4.37 43.97
C ALA A 202 12.13 3.01 43.34
N GLU A 203 12.97 2.00 43.61
CA GLU A 203 12.77 0.64 43.11
C GLU A 203 11.55 -0.04 43.75
N GLN A 204 11.33 0.19 45.05
CA GLN A 204 10.12 -0.27 45.75
C GLN A 204 8.87 0.32 45.10
N ALA A 205 8.84 1.64 44.86
CA ALA A 205 7.72 2.31 44.21
C ALA A 205 7.46 1.81 42.78
N VAL A 206 8.51 1.56 41.99
CA VAL A 206 8.37 0.95 40.65
C VAL A 206 7.75 -0.44 40.75
N ARG A 207 8.22 -1.28 41.68
CA ARG A 207 7.67 -2.63 41.87
C ARG A 207 6.24 -2.61 42.40
N ASP A 208 5.89 -1.67 43.27
CA ASP A 208 4.51 -1.46 43.73
C ASP A 208 3.58 -1.05 42.58
N GLY A 209 4.04 -0.15 41.70
CA GLY A 209 3.30 0.24 40.50
C GLY A 209 3.09 -0.94 39.53
N VAL A 210 4.11 -1.76 39.32
CA VAL A 210 4.01 -3.00 38.52
C VAL A 210 3.02 -3.97 39.15
N LEU A 211 3.11 -4.20 40.46
CA LEU A 211 2.20 -5.08 41.19
C LEU A 211 0.74 -4.62 41.04
N MET A 212 0.47 -3.33 41.20
CA MET A 212 -0.89 -2.80 41.03
C MET A 212 -1.41 -3.00 39.61
N LYS A 213 -0.55 -2.84 38.59
CA LYS A 213 -0.93 -3.13 37.20
C LYS A 213 -1.25 -4.61 37.00
N GLU A 214 -0.48 -5.52 37.59
CA GLU A 214 -0.73 -6.96 37.53
C GLU A 214 -2.04 -7.36 38.22
N ILE A 215 -2.29 -6.80 39.41
CA ILE A 215 -3.54 -6.98 40.17
C ILE A 215 -4.75 -6.56 39.35
N VAL A 216 -4.73 -5.34 38.81
CA VAL A 216 -5.80 -4.80 37.97
C VAL A 216 -5.99 -5.67 36.73
N THR A 217 -4.90 -6.07 36.07
CA THR A 217 -4.97 -6.94 34.88
C THR A 217 -5.59 -8.31 35.21
N ALA A 218 -5.24 -8.91 36.35
CA ALA A 218 -5.77 -10.20 36.77
C ALA A 218 -7.28 -10.11 37.06
N LEU A 219 -7.70 -9.13 37.86
CA LEU A 219 -9.11 -8.88 38.14
C LEU A 219 -9.91 -8.56 36.87
N GLY A 220 -9.32 -7.78 35.97
CA GLY A 220 -9.93 -7.42 34.69
C GLY A 220 -10.18 -8.63 33.79
N LYS A 221 -9.23 -9.57 33.75
CA LYS A 221 -9.39 -10.84 33.03
C LYS A 221 -10.50 -11.70 33.64
N GLU A 222 -10.53 -11.82 34.97
CA GLU A 222 -11.61 -12.55 35.67
C GLU A 222 -12.98 -11.94 35.37
N ALA A 223 -13.09 -10.61 35.45
CA ALA A 223 -14.33 -9.88 35.16
C ALA A 223 -14.74 -10.03 33.68
N TYR A 224 -13.79 -9.89 32.75
CA TYR A 224 -14.02 -10.09 31.32
C TYR A 224 -14.47 -11.53 31.01
N ASP A 225 -13.85 -12.52 31.65
CA ASP A 225 -14.20 -13.94 31.49
C ASP A 225 -15.59 -14.28 32.08
N ALA A 226 -16.11 -13.45 32.99
CA ALA A 226 -17.47 -13.57 33.49
C ALA A 226 -18.53 -12.91 32.58
N LEU A 227 -18.13 -12.04 31.64
CA LEU A 227 -19.06 -11.37 30.73
C LEU A 227 -19.69 -12.34 29.74
N THR A 228 -20.93 -12.04 29.37
CA THR A 228 -21.65 -12.71 28.28
C THR A 228 -20.99 -12.44 26.92
N PRO A 229 -21.18 -13.31 25.91
CA PRO A 229 -20.67 -13.07 24.56
C PRO A 229 -21.10 -11.72 23.97
N GLU A 230 -22.32 -11.28 24.25
CA GLU A 230 -22.89 -10.02 23.77
C GLU A 230 -22.19 -8.80 24.40
N GLU A 231 -21.88 -8.86 25.69
CA GLU A 231 -21.14 -7.80 26.39
C GLU A 231 -19.70 -7.71 25.90
N ARG A 232 -19.01 -8.85 25.76
CA ARG A 232 -17.66 -8.88 25.19
C ARG A 232 -17.63 -8.31 23.78
N ARG A 233 -18.60 -8.70 22.94
CA ARG A 233 -18.72 -8.19 21.57
C ARG A 233 -18.84 -6.66 21.54
N ARG A 234 -19.62 -6.08 22.46
CA ARG A 234 -19.77 -4.62 22.55
C ARG A 234 -18.46 -3.93 22.94
N LEU A 235 -17.72 -4.50 23.90
CA LEU A 235 -16.47 -3.92 24.40
C LEU A 235 -15.33 -4.06 23.40
N ASP A 236 -15.22 -5.20 22.70
CA ASP A 236 -14.13 -5.50 21.77
C ASP A 236 -14.46 -5.17 20.31
N LEU A 237 -15.58 -4.50 20.03
CA LEU A 237 -15.96 -4.15 18.67
C LEU A 237 -14.82 -3.37 18.00
N PHE A 238 -14.20 -4.01 17.00
CA PHE A 238 -13.15 -3.43 16.20
C PHE A 238 -13.15 -4.10 14.83
N ILE A 239 -13.52 -3.34 13.79
CA ILE A 239 -13.65 -3.83 12.43
C ILE A 239 -12.54 -3.25 11.56
N TRP A 240 -11.79 -4.12 10.87
CA TRP A 240 -10.84 -3.70 9.86
C TRP A 240 -11.47 -3.83 8.47
N GLY A 241 -11.66 -2.69 7.81
CA GLY A 241 -12.16 -2.61 6.44
C GLY A 241 -11.05 -2.26 5.46
N ARG A 242 -11.00 -2.96 4.33
CA ARG A 242 -9.98 -2.71 3.31
C ARG A 242 -10.53 -1.89 2.15
N CYS A 243 -9.70 -1.05 1.56
CA CYS A 243 -10.04 -0.15 0.45
C CYS A 243 -10.57 -0.91 -0.77
N CYS A 244 -11.79 -0.58 -1.19
CA CYS A 244 -12.44 -1.17 -2.37
C CYS A 244 -11.61 -1.00 -3.66
N MET A 245 -10.99 0.16 -3.88
CA MET A 245 -10.20 0.39 -5.09
C MET A 245 -8.96 -0.50 -5.19
N HIS A 246 -8.36 -0.86 -4.06
CA HIS A 246 -7.26 -1.82 -4.02
C HIS A 246 -7.73 -3.26 -4.28
N LYS A 247 -8.97 -3.61 -3.92
CA LYS A 247 -9.56 -4.91 -4.29
C LYS A 247 -9.68 -5.08 -5.79
N ASP A 248 -10.20 -4.08 -6.49
CA ASP A 248 -10.28 -4.07 -7.95
C ASP A 248 -8.88 -4.09 -8.59
N LEU A 249 -7.97 -3.23 -8.14
CA LEU A 249 -6.60 -3.18 -8.65
C LEU A 249 -5.89 -4.53 -8.53
N ASN A 250 -5.99 -5.16 -7.36
CA ASN A 250 -5.38 -6.46 -7.14
C ASN A 250 -6.07 -7.56 -7.97
N SER A 251 -7.39 -7.50 -8.13
CA SER A 251 -8.13 -8.44 -8.98
C SER A 251 -7.76 -8.30 -10.45
N PHE A 252 -7.54 -7.08 -10.93
CA PHE A 252 -6.98 -6.82 -12.25
C PHE A 252 -5.57 -7.43 -12.41
N LYS A 253 -4.70 -7.29 -11.40
CA LYS A 253 -3.37 -7.93 -11.39
C LYS A 253 -3.48 -9.46 -11.44
N GLY A 254 -4.40 -10.04 -10.67
CA GLY A 254 -4.68 -11.49 -10.68
C GLY A 254 -5.15 -11.98 -12.05
N GLY A 255 -6.05 -11.23 -12.69
CA GLY A 255 -6.48 -11.51 -14.06
C GLY A 255 -5.35 -11.44 -15.07
N ASN A 256 -4.50 -10.41 -15.00
CA ASN A 256 -3.33 -10.29 -15.87
C ASN A 256 -2.35 -11.46 -15.69
N ALA A 257 -2.07 -11.87 -14.45
CA ALA A 257 -1.18 -12.99 -14.16
C ALA A 257 -1.70 -14.31 -14.76
N GLU A 258 -2.99 -14.61 -14.59
CA GLU A 258 -3.61 -15.83 -15.11
C GLU A 258 -3.70 -15.80 -16.64
N MET A 259 -4.02 -14.64 -17.23
CA MET A 259 -4.00 -14.41 -18.67
C MET A 259 -2.62 -14.70 -19.28
N MET A 260 -1.54 -14.22 -18.64
CA MET A 260 -0.18 -14.48 -19.08
C MET A 260 0.21 -15.97 -19.00
N LEU A 261 -0.31 -16.70 -17.99
CA LEU A 261 -0.09 -18.14 -17.86
C LEU A 261 -0.85 -18.95 -18.91
N GLU A 262 -2.02 -18.48 -19.33
CA GLU A 262 -2.89 -19.17 -20.28
C GLU A 262 -2.24 -19.41 -21.63
N TRP A 263 -1.43 -18.48 -22.13
CA TRP A 263 -0.68 -18.67 -23.38
C TRP A 263 0.14 -19.97 -23.39
N LYS A 264 0.78 -20.28 -22.26
CA LYS A 264 1.55 -21.52 -22.09
C LYS A 264 0.63 -22.75 -22.06
N ARG A 265 -0.55 -22.65 -21.44
CA ARG A 265 -1.54 -23.74 -21.36
C ARG A 265 -2.15 -24.05 -22.73
N LEU A 266 -2.31 -23.03 -23.57
CA LEU A 266 -2.75 -23.17 -24.96
C LEU A 266 -1.65 -23.70 -25.90
N GLY A 267 -0.41 -23.85 -25.41
CA GLY A 267 0.74 -24.25 -26.21
C GLY A 267 1.09 -23.24 -27.32
N GLN A 268 0.76 -21.96 -27.11
CA GLN A 268 0.98 -20.89 -28.09
C GLN A 268 2.14 -19.98 -27.66
N ASP A 269 2.83 -19.42 -28.66
CA ASP A 269 3.73 -18.31 -28.43
C ASP A 269 2.91 -17.09 -27.95
N GLY A 270 3.08 -16.74 -26.68
CA GLY A 270 2.45 -15.56 -26.10
C GLY A 270 3.01 -14.24 -26.67
N PRO A 271 2.65 -13.10 -26.06
CA PRO A 271 3.08 -11.78 -26.50
C PRO A 271 4.58 -11.65 -26.73
N VAL A 272 4.94 -10.75 -27.66
CA VAL A 272 6.33 -10.41 -27.96
C VAL A 272 7.09 -9.96 -26.70
N LEU A 273 8.35 -10.39 -26.57
CA LEU A 273 9.20 -10.01 -25.45
C LEU A 273 9.63 -8.54 -25.57
N LEU A 274 9.42 -7.76 -24.51
CA LEU A 274 9.68 -6.31 -24.48
C LEU A 274 10.91 -6.02 -23.61
N CYS A 275 12.08 -6.44 -24.09
CA CYS A 275 13.37 -6.33 -23.39
C CYS A 275 13.77 -4.87 -23.16
N ASN A 276 14.43 -4.58 -22.03
CA ASN A 276 15.16 -3.31 -21.89
C ASN A 276 16.35 -3.26 -22.88
N LYS A 277 17.01 -2.10 -23.01
CA LYS A 277 18.10 -1.90 -24.01
C LYS A 277 19.24 -2.91 -23.84
N GLN A 278 19.63 -3.22 -22.60
CA GLN A 278 20.72 -4.14 -22.30
C GLN A 278 20.34 -5.57 -22.66
N ASN A 279 19.19 -6.04 -22.19
CA ASN A 279 18.68 -7.37 -22.48
C ASN A 279 18.40 -7.57 -23.96
N ALA A 280 17.94 -6.54 -24.67
CA ALA A 280 17.74 -6.60 -26.12
C ALA A 280 19.06 -6.80 -26.89
N SER A 281 20.17 -6.25 -26.38
CA SER A 281 21.49 -6.46 -26.95
C SER A 281 21.99 -7.88 -26.71
N ILE A 282 21.76 -8.42 -25.51
CA ILE A 282 22.14 -9.79 -25.14
C ILE A 282 21.32 -10.80 -25.96
N LEU A 283 20.02 -10.59 -26.08
CA LEU A 283 19.08 -11.49 -26.75
C LEU A 283 18.94 -11.26 -28.25
N ARG A 284 19.85 -10.50 -28.88
CA ARG A 284 19.67 -10.02 -30.26
C ARG A 284 19.39 -11.15 -31.25
N HIS A 285 20.10 -12.27 -31.11
CA HIS A 285 19.94 -13.46 -31.97
C HIS A 285 18.60 -14.18 -31.76
N HIS A 286 18.06 -14.14 -30.53
CA HIS A 286 16.82 -14.83 -30.14
C HIS A 286 15.56 -13.99 -30.40
N LEU A 287 15.71 -12.67 -30.47
CA LEU A 287 14.63 -11.74 -30.79
C LEU A 287 14.39 -11.62 -32.30
N ASP A 288 15.36 -12.02 -33.13
CA ASP A 288 15.23 -11.99 -34.58
C ASP A 288 14.45 -13.22 -35.07
N ARG A 289 13.21 -12.99 -35.52
CA ARG A 289 12.32 -14.04 -36.05
C ARG A 289 12.83 -14.65 -37.36
N THR A 290 13.86 -14.07 -37.99
CA THR A 290 14.45 -14.58 -39.24
C THR A 290 15.58 -15.59 -39.03
N ILE A 291 16.01 -15.80 -37.78
CA ILE A 291 17.09 -16.72 -37.41
C ILE A 291 16.47 -18.03 -36.83
N PRO A 292 16.89 -19.24 -37.26
CA PRO A 292 16.43 -20.50 -36.69
C PRO A 292 16.69 -20.58 -35.18
N LYS A 293 15.66 -20.95 -34.40
CA LYS A 293 15.67 -20.91 -32.92
C LYS A 293 16.21 -22.19 -32.27
N ASP A 294 17.30 -22.75 -32.81
CA ASP A 294 17.80 -24.06 -32.38
C ASP A 294 18.97 -23.96 -31.37
N ALA A 295 19.36 -22.74 -30.98
CA ALA A 295 20.45 -22.50 -30.04
C ALA A 295 19.98 -22.49 -28.58
N VAL A 296 20.64 -23.29 -27.74
CA VAL A 296 20.49 -23.23 -26.27
C VAL A 296 20.94 -21.84 -25.79
N LEU A 297 20.11 -21.19 -24.97
CA LEU A 297 20.45 -19.89 -24.36
C LEU A 297 21.72 -20.04 -23.52
N THR A 298 22.69 -19.14 -23.69
CA THR A 298 23.79 -18.95 -22.73
C THR A 298 23.23 -18.48 -21.37
N GLU A 299 24.04 -18.56 -20.30
CA GLU A 299 23.60 -18.15 -18.96
C GLU A 299 23.15 -16.67 -18.92
N ASP A 300 23.88 -15.79 -19.59
CA ASP A 300 23.55 -14.36 -19.68
C ASP A 300 22.28 -14.11 -20.51
N GLU A 301 22.10 -14.83 -21.63
CA GLU A 301 20.88 -14.77 -22.42
C GLU A 301 19.67 -15.30 -21.66
N PHE A 302 19.83 -16.40 -20.93
CA PHE A 302 18.78 -16.95 -20.09
C PHE A 302 18.36 -15.95 -19.00
N LYS A 303 19.33 -15.35 -18.30
CA LYS A 303 19.06 -14.30 -17.31
C LYS A 303 18.41 -13.05 -17.92
N ALA A 304 18.86 -12.63 -19.10
CA ALA A 304 18.25 -11.52 -19.84
C ALA A 304 16.81 -11.84 -20.27
N PHE A 305 16.53 -13.11 -20.61
CA PHE A 305 15.19 -13.57 -20.95
C PHE A 305 14.27 -13.58 -19.72
N GLU A 306 14.73 -14.13 -18.60
CA GLU A 306 13.97 -14.18 -17.34
C GLU A 306 13.65 -12.78 -16.78
N THR A 307 14.57 -11.83 -16.92
CA THR A 307 14.38 -10.45 -16.43
C THR A 307 13.59 -9.56 -17.40
N SER A 308 13.28 -10.05 -18.60
CA SER A 308 12.49 -9.32 -19.58
C SER A 308 11.00 -9.61 -19.44
N THR A 309 10.17 -8.58 -19.60
CA THR A 309 8.70 -8.67 -19.47
C THR A 309 8.02 -8.56 -20.83
N ARG A 310 6.72 -8.90 -20.90
CA ARG A 310 5.93 -8.94 -22.15
C ARG A 310 4.47 -8.61 -21.86
N GLY A 311 3.65 -8.50 -22.91
CA GLY A 311 2.20 -8.41 -22.80
C GLY A 311 1.63 -6.99 -22.69
N GLY A 312 0.31 -6.91 -22.60
CA GLY A 312 -0.48 -5.68 -22.66
C GLY A 312 -0.12 -4.69 -21.56
N VAL A 313 -0.05 -5.13 -20.30
CA VAL A 313 0.32 -4.25 -19.17
C VAL A 313 1.70 -3.61 -19.41
N LYS A 314 2.68 -4.40 -19.86
CA LYS A 314 4.02 -3.86 -20.16
C LYS A 314 3.97 -2.88 -21.33
N ALA A 315 3.24 -3.19 -22.39
CA ALA A 315 3.08 -2.29 -23.53
C ALA A 315 2.42 -0.95 -23.12
N CYS A 316 1.38 -0.97 -22.28
CA CYS A 316 0.76 0.21 -21.71
C CYS A 316 1.71 1.02 -20.80
N ALA A 317 2.60 0.36 -20.05
CA ALA A 317 3.65 1.04 -19.28
C ALA A 317 4.63 1.78 -20.20
N LEU A 318 5.06 1.14 -21.30
CA LEU A 318 5.96 1.78 -22.27
C LEU A 318 5.25 2.94 -22.99
N ALA A 319 3.99 2.76 -23.38
CA ALA A 319 3.17 3.81 -23.98
C ALA A 319 3.04 5.02 -23.05
N GLY A 320 2.76 4.82 -21.76
CA GLY A 320 2.73 5.93 -20.81
C GLY A 320 4.09 6.56 -20.57
N ALA A 321 5.18 5.78 -20.52
CA ALA A 321 6.52 6.35 -20.41
C ALA A 321 6.91 7.20 -21.64
N ILE A 322 6.34 6.91 -22.82
CA ILE A 322 6.54 7.70 -24.03
C ILE A 322 5.56 8.89 -24.06
N PHE A 323 4.26 8.69 -23.86
CA PHE A 323 3.23 9.69 -24.14
C PHE A 323 2.72 10.47 -22.91
N ASN A 324 3.00 10.00 -21.69
CA ASN A 324 2.64 10.70 -20.45
C ASN A 324 3.59 10.34 -19.31
N ASN A 325 4.87 10.68 -19.49
CA ASN A 325 5.93 10.34 -18.54
C ASN A 325 5.72 11.07 -17.20
N LYS A 326 6.11 10.43 -16.09
CA LYS A 326 6.11 11.06 -14.76
C LYS A 326 7.11 12.23 -14.63
N ASP A 327 8.18 12.18 -15.41
CA ASP A 327 9.18 13.23 -15.54
C ASP A 327 8.79 14.10 -16.74
N ASP A 328 8.35 15.33 -16.47
CA ASP A 328 7.82 16.27 -17.46
C ASP A 328 8.86 16.68 -18.52
N LYS A 329 10.15 16.43 -18.26
CA LYS A 329 11.25 16.66 -19.22
C LYS A 329 11.50 15.47 -20.15
N LYS A 330 10.85 14.32 -19.93
CA LYS A 330 11.07 13.08 -20.68
C LYS A 330 9.84 12.68 -21.48
N GLY A 331 10.08 11.89 -22.53
CA GLY A 331 9.04 11.38 -23.41
C GLY A 331 8.65 12.34 -24.53
N GLN A 332 7.48 12.11 -25.09
CA GLN A 332 6.87 12.77 -26.26
C GLN A 332 5.48 13.32 -25.91
N GLY A 333 5.18 13.61 -24.64
CA GLY A 333 3.80 13.84 -24.18
C GLY A 333 3.09 15.02 -24.84
N ASP A 334 3.72 16.19 -24.93
CA ASP A 334 3.10 17.33 -25.61
C ASP A 334 2.99 17.10 -27.12
N ARG A 335 4.00 16.47 -27.74
CA ARG A 335 3.96 16.09 -29.16
C ARG A 335 2.85 15.08 -29.46
N HIS A 336 2.59 14.15 -28.55
CA HIS A 336 1.48 13.20 -28.64
C HIS A 336 0.14 13.93 -28.62
N ILE A 337 -0.05 14.86 -27.67
CA ILE A 337 -1.28 15.64 -27.58
C ILE A 337 -1.49 16.48 -28.83
N ASP A 338 -0.46 17.15 -29.33
CA ASP A 338 -0.54 17.97 -30.55
C ASP A 338 -0.92 17.10 -31.77
N PHE A 339 -0.27 15.95 -31.92
CA PHE A 339 -0.56 14.99 -32.98
C PHE A 339 -2.01 14.49 -32.91
N MET A 340 -2.44 14.01 -31.74
CA MET A 340 -3.79 13.50 -31.57
C MET A 340 -4.85 14.60 -31.69
N THR A 341 -4.58 15.80 -31.18
CA THR A 341 -5.46 16.97 -31.33
C THR A 341 -5.63 17.34 -32.80
N ARG A 342 -4.57 17.24 -33.60
CA ARG A 342 -4.62 17.50 -35.05
C ARG A 342 -5.50 16.47 -35.79
N LYS A 343 -5.53 15.22 -35.33
CA LYS A 343 -6.23 14.08 -35.97
C LYS A 343 -7.66 13.87 -35.47
N LEU A 344 -7.88 14.06 -34.16
CA LEU A 344 -9.12 13.73 -33.44
C LEU A 344 -9.85 14.99 -32.91
N GLY A 345 -9.20 16.16 -32.94
CA GLY A 345 -9.78 17.43 -32.49
C GLY A 345 -9.38 17.84 -31.06
N LYS A 346 -9.71 19.07 -30.69
CA LYS A 346 -9.29 19.74 -29.44
C LYS A 346 -9.78 19.10 -28.14
N GLN A 347 -10.74 18.18 -28.21
CA GLN A 347 -11.30 17.51 -27.04
C GLN A 347 -10.53 16.24 -26.66
N HIS A 348 -9.53 15.84 -27.45
CA HIS A 348 -8.72 14.67 -27.13
C HIS A 348 -7.91 14.90 -25.85
N LYS A 349 -7.93 13.92 -24.95
CA LYS A 349 -7.29 14.01 -23.64
C LYS A 349 -5.84 13.56 -23.72
N ARG A 350 -5.03 13.93 -22.72
CA ARG A 350 -3.68 13.37 -22.56
C ARG A 350 -3.75 11.85 -22.35
N PHE A 351 -2.75 11.12 -22.85
CA PHE A 351 -2.66 9.66 -22.68
C PHE A 351 -2.84 9.23 -21.21
N PRO A 352 -3.51 8.10 -20.92
CA PRO A 352 -3.71 7.63 -19.56
C PRO A 352 -2.42 7.52 -18.74
N ASN A 353 -2.49 7.91 -17.46
CA ASN A 353 -1.31 8.10 -16.62
C ASN A 353 -0.82 6.79 -15.97
N THR A 354 -0.27 5.89 -16.77
CA THR A 354 0.26 4.60 -16.29
C THR A 354 1.57 4.73 -15.50
N SER A 355 2.26 5.88 -15.57
CA SER A 355 3.52 6.13 -14.85
C SER A 355 3.36 6.49 -13.37
N ASN A 356 2.12 6.78 -12.93
CA ASN A 356 1.82 7.17 -11.54
C ASN A 356 0.81 6.22 -10.86
N THR A 357 0.74 4.95 -11.30
CA THR A 357 -0.02 3.86 -10.65
C THR A 357 -1.46 4.23 -10.29
N ARG A 358 -2.19 4.92 -11.18
CA ARG A 358 -3.60 5.26 -10.92
C ARG A 358 -4.49 4.03 -11.13
N PHE A 359 -5.52 3.87 -10.29
CA PHE A 359 -6.51 2.80 -10.47
C PHE A 359 -7.11 2.83 -11.88
N GLY A 360 -7.16 1.68 -12.55
CA GLY A 360 -7.67 1.57 -13.92
C GLY A 360 -6.78 2.16 -15.03
N SER A 361 -5.61 2.74 -14.73
CA SER A 361 -4.84 3.44 -15.77
C SER A 361 -4.34 2.53 -16.89
N TYR A 362 -4.03 1.27 -16.58
CA TYR A 362 -3.52 0.32 -17.55
C TYR A 362 -4.61 -0.15 -18.53
N SER A 363 -5.83 -0.33 -18.04
CA SER A 363 -6.99 -0.65 -18.85
C SER A 363 -7.48 0.57 -19.65
N ASP A 364 -7.45 1.77 -19.07
CA ASP A 364 -7.70 3.01 -19.80
C ASP A 364 -6.69 3.17 -20.95
N ALA A 365 -5.41 2.89 -20.69
CA ALA A 365 -4.36 2.91 -21.72
C ALA A 365 -4.63 1.86 -22.82
N SER A 366 -5.04 0.64 -22.45
CA SER A 366 -5.42 -0.38 -23.44
C SER A 366 -6.61 0.07 -24.28
N ALA A 367 -7.61 0.71 -23.67
CA ALA A 367 -8.79 1.23 -24.37
C ALA A 367 -8.40 2.33 -25.37
N GLU A 368 -7.58 3.28 -24.95
CA GLU A 368 -7.02 4.35 -25.79
C GLU A 368 -6.22 3.79 -26.98
N LEU A 369 -5.31 2.84 -26.71
CA LEU A 369 -4.47 2.22 -27.74
C LEU A 369 -5.30 1.41 -28.76
N ILE A 370 -6.31 0.66 -28.33
CA ILE A 370 -7.19 -0.10 -29.23
C ILE A 370 -8.05 0.84 -30.08
N THR A 371 -8.66 1.86 -29.45
CA THR A 371 -9.61 2.76 -30.13
C THR A 371 -8.94 3.51 -31.28
N HIS A 372 -7.68 3.90 -31.06
CA HIS A 372 -6.90 4.69 -32.03
C HIS A 372 -5.67 3.94 -32.56
N LEU A 373 -5.73 2.60 -32.62
CA LEU A 373 -4.58 1.76 -33.00
C LEU A 373 -3.85 2.20 -34.28
N PRO A 374 -4.55 2.58 -35.39
CA PRO A 374 -3.86 3.07 -36.58
C PRO A 374 -3.06 4.36 -36.34
N LEU A 375 -3.60 5.28 -35.53
CA LEU A 375 -2.94 6.55 -35.20
C LEU A 375 -1.74 6.34 -34.27
N TYR A 376 -1.83 5.38 -33.35
CA TYR A 376 -0.68 5.02 -32.50
C TYR A 376 0.45 4.33 -33.29
N LYS A 377 0.12 3.59 -34.35
CA LYS A 377 1.15 3.11 -35.30
C LYS A 377 1.77 4.27 -36.07
N GLU A 378 0.93 5.16 -36.60
CA GLU A 378 1.37 6.35 -37.34
C GLU A 378 2.29 7.25 -36.50
N ILE A 379 1.94 7.53 -35.24
CA ILE A 379 2.75 8.44 -34.40
C ILE A 379 4.12 7.84 -34.07
N VAL A 380 4.23 6.51 -33.91
CA VAL A 380 5.53 5.86 -33.70
C VAL A 380 6.43 6.05 -34.93
N ASP A 381 5.87 5.97 -36.13
CA ASP A 381 6.60 6.25 -37.37
C ASP A 381 7.00 7.73 -37.46
N VAL A 382 6.09 8.66 -37.14
CA VAL A 382 6.39 10.10 -37.10
C VAL A 382 7.51 10.41 -36.10
N ILE A 383 7.51 9.77 -34.92
CA ILE A 383 8.56 9.93 -33.92
C ILE A 383 9.91 9.50 -34.48
N GLN A 384 9.99 8.39 -35.22
CA GLN A 384 11.23 7.96 -35.86
C GLN A 384 11.77 9.04 -36.81
N TRP A 385 10.93 9.51 -37.73
CA TRP A 385 11.35 10.41 -38.82
C TRP A 385 11.50 11.87 -38.40
N SER A 386 10.97 12.27 -37.25
CA SER A 386 11.13 13.62 -36.68
C SER A 386 12.47 13.86 -35.97
N LYS A 387 13.28 12.82 -35.76
CA LYS A 387 14.56 12.91 -35.05
C LYS A 387 15.70 13.27 -36.00
N HIS A 388 16.73 13.91 -35.45
CA HIS A 388 17.98 14.18 -36.17
C HIS A 388 18.61 12.91 -36.75
N VAL A 389 18.59 11.81 -35.99
CA VAL A 389 18.92 10.48 -36.48
C VAL A 389 17.61 9.70 -36.60
N PRO A 390 17.16 9.32 -37.81
CA PRO A 390 15.86 8.66 -38.03
C PRO A 390 15.78 7.22 -37.50
N SER A 391 15.87 7.05 -36.19
CA SER A 391 15.85 5.77 -35.51
C SER A 391 14.94 5.76 -34.29
N LEU A 392 14.34 4.59 -34.05
CA LEU A 392 13.58 4.32 -32.83
C LEU A 392 14.55 3.98 -31.69
N THR A 393 14.30 4.55 -30.53
CA THR A 393 14.87 4.08 -29.27
C THR A 393 14.30 2.70 -28.95
N ASN A 394 14.96 1.94 -28.07
CA ASN A 394 14.50 0.62 -27.69
C ASN A 394 13.06 0.61 -27.14
N ILE A 395 12.69 1.62 -26.36
CA ILE A 395 11.33 1.72 -25.79
C ILE A 395 10.27 1.99 -26.87
N GLU A 396 10.55 2.84 -27.86
CA GLU A 396 9.62 3.11 -28.96
C GLU A 396 9.54 1.92 -29.93
N LYS A 397 10.65 1.23 -30.18
CA LYS A 397 10.64 -0.02 -30.97
C LYS A 397 9.82 -1.11 -30.29
N ASN A 398 9.97 -1.28 -28.98
CA ASN A 398 9.16 -2.22 -28.21
C ASN A 398 7.67 -1.87 -28.28
N LEU A 399 7.32 -0.59 -28.17
CA LEU A 399 5.93 -0.16 -28.34
C LEU A 399 5.43 -0.48 -29.76
N GLY A 400 6.18 -0.10 -30.81
CA GLY A 400 5.81 -0.40 -32.19
C GLY A 400 5.60 -1.90 -32.44
N ASN A 401 6.50 -2.74 -31.93
CA ASN A 401 6.37 -4.20 -31.98
C ASN A 401 5.09 -4.69 -31.27
N SER A 402 4.78 -4.15 -30.09
CA SER A 402 3.59 -4.52 -29.33
C SER A 402 2.28 -4.13 -30.03
N LEU A 403 2.25 -2.97 -30.71
CA LEU A 403 1.07 -2.52 -31.46
C LEU A 403 0.84 -3.35 -32.75
N ALA A 404 1.87 -4.03 -33.24
CA ALA A 404 1.80 -4.93 -34.39
C ALA A 404 1.56 -6.40 -34.01
N ASP A 405 1.70 -6.76 -32.73
CA ASP A 405 1.66 -8.14 -32.25
C ASP A 405 0.23 -8.59 -31.88
N ALA A 406 -0.30 -9.57 -32.59
CA ALA A 406 -1.67 -10.07 -32.39
C ALA A 406 -1.91 -10.60 -30.96
N CYS A 407 -0.92 -11.25 -30.35
CA CYS A 407 -1.02 -11.75 -28.98
C CYS A 407 -1.11 -10.59 -27.97
N THR A 408 -0.31 -9.54 -28.14
CA THR A 408 -0.43 -8.32 -27.31
C THR A 408 -1.76 -7.60 -27.50
N LEU A 409 -2.25 -7.49 -28.75
CA LEU A 409 -3.58 -6.92 -29.03
C LEU A 409 -4.70 -7.76 -28.39
N THR A 410 -4.54 -9.08 -28.35
CA THR A 410 -5.48 -9.99 -27.67
C THR A 410 -5.55 -9.70 -26.16
N GLU A 411 -4.42 -9.45 -25.52
CA GLU A 411 -4.40 -9.04 -24.10
C GLU A 411 -5.02 -7.65 -23.88
N PHE A 412 -4.78 -6.68 -24.77
CA PHE A 412 -5.47 -5.39 -24.70
C PHE A 412 -6.99 -5.56 -24.77
N VAL A 413 -7.49 -6.41 -25.66
CA VAL A 413 -8.93 -6.69 -25.77
C VAL A 413 -9.49 -7.25 -24.46
N ALA A 414 -8.82 -8.25 -23.87
CA ALA A 414 -9.23 -8.82 -22.59
C ALA A 414 -9.29 -7.76 -21.47
N MET A 415 -8.28 -6.90 -21.37
CA MET A 415 -8.23 -5.81 -20.39
C MET A 415 -9.36 -4.80 -20.58
N VAL A 416 -9.69 -4.42 -21.83
CA VAL A 416 -10.77 -3.46 -22.14
C VAL A 416 -12.15 -4.04 -21.81
N ILE A 417 -12.36 -5.31 -22.14
CA ILE A 417 -13.60 -6.03 -21.79
C ILE A 417 -13.77 -6.06 -20.27
N TYR A 418 -12.76 -6.54 -19.53
CA TYR A 418 -12.83 -6.63 -18.07
C TYR A 418 -13.10 -5.27 -17.42
N GLN A 419 -12.45 -4.21 -17.92
CA GLN A 419 -12.63 -2.85 -17.43
C GLN A 419 -14.07 -2.35 -17.56
N ASN A 420 -14.73 -2.63 -18.70
CA ASN A 420 -16.10 -2.19 -18.94
C ASN A 420 -17.15 -3.09 -18.26
N VAL A 421 -16.82 -4.37 -18.04
CA VAL A 421 -17.73 -5.37 -17.46
C VAL A 421 -17.69 -5.37 -15.93
N ILE A 422 -16.52 -5.19 -15.32
CA ILE A 422 -16.31 -5.28 -13.86
C ILE A 422 -15.86 -3.95 -13.28
N THR A 423 -14.67 -3.48 -13.69
CA THR A 423 -13.99 -2.40 -12.97
C THR A 423 -14.78 -1.09 -12.94
N HIS A 424 -15.23 -0.58 -14.09
CA HIS A 424 -16.00 0.66 -14.10
C HIS A 424 -17.36 0.54 -13.40
N PRO A 425 -18.18 -0.50 -13.65
CA PRO A 425 -19.38 -0.76 -12.86
C PRO A 425 -19.13 -0.79 -11.34
N TYR A 426 -18.05 -1.42 -10.90
CA TYR A 426 -17.66 -1.46 -9.49
C TYR A 426 -17.28 -0.07 -8.98
N MET A 427 -16.41 0.64 -9.70
CA MET A 427 -16.01 2.02 -9.38
C MET A 427 -17.22 2.95 -9.23
N ARG A 428 -18.24 2.82 -10.09
CA ARG A 428 -19.47 3.61 -9.98
C ARG A 428 -20.22 3.39 -8.66
N GLN A 429 -20.18 2.18 -8.12
CA GLN A 429 -20.93 1.82 -6.90
C GLN A 429 -20.18 2.13 -5.60
N VAL A 430 -18.84 2.22 -5.65
CA VAL A 430 -18.01 2.48 -4.45
C VAL A 430 -17.36 3.87 -4.42
N ARG A 431 -17.30 4.54 -5.57
CA ARG A 431 -16.58 5.82 -5.76
C ARG A 431 -17.31 6.81 -6.68
N GLY A 432 -18.46 6.43 -7.24
CA GLY A 432 -19.21 7.27 -8.16
C GLY A 432 -19.98 8.39 -7.45
N PRO A 433 -20.56 9.34 -8.20
CA PRO A 433 -21.47 10.32 -7.62
C PRO A 433 -22.61 9.62 -6.85
N GLY A 434 -22.88 10.08 -5.62
CA GLY A 434 -23.90 9.49 -4.75
C GLY A 434 -23.38 8.42 -3.77
N THR A 435 -22.07 8.14 -3.77
CA THR A 435 -21.46 7.19 -2.82
C THR A 435 -20.87 7.85 -1.57
N GLU A 436 -21.07 9.16 -1.38
CA GLU A 436 -20.44 9.94 -0.31
C GLU A 436 -20.84 9.46 1.09
N ASN A 437 -22.05 8.91 1.24
CA ASN A 437 -22.59 8.39 2.50
C ASN A 437 -22.62 6.85 2.57
N VAL A 438 -22.05 6.17 1.57
CA VAL A 438 -22.02 4.70 1.55
C VAL A 438 -21.05 4.20 2.62
N ASN A 439 -21.52 3.35 3.51
CA ASN A 439 -20.66 2.67 4.48
C ASN A 439 -20.00 1.45 3.80
N LEU A 440 -18.69 1.30 3.93
CA LEU A 440 -17.97 0.11 3.46
C LEU A 440 -18.61 -1.19 3.98
N LEU A 441 -19.08 -1.18 5.23
CA LEU A 441 -19.65 -2.36 5.90
C LEU A 441 -20.96 -2.83 5.26
N ASP A 442 -21.62 -1.99 4.46
CA ASP A 442 -22.84 -2.34 3.72
C ASP A 442 -22.55 -2.93 2.33
N LEU A 443 -21.28 -3.01 1.92
CA LEU A 443 -20.90 -3.48 0.59
C LEU A 443 -20.76 -5.01 0.48
N GLY A 444 -21.11 -5.78 1.52
CA GLY A 444 -21.12 -7.25 1.46
C GLY A 444 -21.87 -7.82 0.24
N PRO A 445 -23.14 -7.41 0.01
CA PRO A 445 -23.91 -7.83 -1.16
C PRO A 445 -23.26 -7.49 -2.51
N LEU A 446 -22.58 -6.35 -2.62
CA LEU A 446 -21.85 -5.96 -3.84
C LEU A 446 -20.71 -6.94 -4.13
N HIS A 447 -19.93 -7.33 -3.12
CA HIS A 447 -18.81 -8.27 -3.32
C HIS A 447 -19.29 -9.69 -3.65
N ILE A 448 -20.46 -10.10 -3.14
CA ILE A 448 -21.13 -11.34 -3.57
C ILE A 448 -21.55 -11.22 -5.04
N ALA A 449 -22.21 -10.12 -5.42
CA ALA A 449 -22.66 -9.90 -6.79
C ALA A 449 -21.52 -9.92 -7.81
N ILE A 450 -20.34 -9.36 -7.48
CA ILE A 450 -19.15 -9.42 -8.35
C ILE A 450 -18.70 -10.85 -8.59
N ARG A 451 -18.60 -11.65 -7.52
CA ARG A 451 -18.18 -13.06 -7.62
C ARG A 451 -19.15 -13.84 -8.50
N ASP A 452 -20.44 -13.67 -8.26
CA ASP A 452 -21.49 -14.40 -8.95
C ASP A 452 -21.58 -13.96 -10.42
N HIS A 453 -21.38 -12.66 -10.71
CA HIS A 453 -21.31 -12.13 -12.08
C HIS A 453 -20.09 -12.64 -12.86
N ILE A 454 -18.92 -12.70 -12.21
CA ILE A 454 -17.75 -13.30 -12.86
C ILE A 454 -17.98 -14.79 -13.13
N GLN A 455 -18.61 -15.51 -12.19
CA GLN A 455 -18.95 -16.92 -12.39
C GLN A 455 -19.92 -17.11 -13.56
N SER A 456 -20.95 -16.27 -13.68
CA SER A 456 -21.93 -16.36 -14.77
C SER A 456 -21.29 -16.17 -16.15
N ILE A 457 -20.29 -15.27 -16.27
CA ILE A 457 -19.50 -15.07 -17.49
C ILE A 457 -18.63 -16.30 -17.80
N LEU A 458 -18.05 -16.93 -16.77
CA LEU A 458 -17.23 -18.14 -16.95
C LEU A 458 -18.09 -19.33 -17.38
N ASP A 459 -19.28 -19.48 -16.81
CA ASP A 459 -20.24 -20.55 -17.13
C ASP A 459 -20.90 -20.34 -18.50
N ASN A 460 -21.18 -19.08 -18.86
CA ASN A 460 -21.75 -18.69 -20.14
C ASN A 460 -20.96 -17.55 -20.81
N PRO A 461 -19.85 -17.87 -21.52
CA PRO A 461 -19.05 -16.88 -22.22
C PRO A 461 -19.79 -16.08 -23.29
N ASP A 462 -20.94 -16.55 -23.76
CA ASP A 462 -21.71 -15.88 -24.81
C ASP A 462 -22.37 -14.58 -24.30
N ILE A 463 -22.37 -14.35 -22.98
CA ILE A 463 -22.67 -13.03 -22.38
C ILE A 463 -21.77 -11.93 -22.98
N ILE A 464 -20.51 -12.25 -23.28
CA ILE A 464 -19.52 -11.31 -23.84
C ILE A 464 -19.25 -11.58 -25.32
N PHE A 465 -19.35 -12.84 -25.76
CA PHE A 465 -18.93 -13.27 -27.11
C PHE A 465 -20.07 -13.72 -28.03
N GLY A 466 -21.33 -13.62 -27.59
CA GLY A 466 -22.50 -14.00 -28.38
C GLY A 466 -22.79 -13.04 -29.55
N SER A 467 -23.77 -13.38 -30.38
CA SER A 467 -24.23 -12.52 -31.48
C SER A 467 -25.00 -11.28 -31.01
N ASP A 468 -25.68 -11.38 -29.87
CA ASP A 468 -26.61 -10.38 -29.35
C ASP A 468 -26.13 -9.81 -28.00
N ILE A 469 -24.87 -9.36 -27.96
CA ILE A 469 -24.25 -8.82 -26.75
C ILE A 469 -25.01 -7.56 -26.30
N SER A 470 -25.49 -7.58 -25.06
CA SER A 470 -26.13 -6.43 -24.41
C SER A 470 -25.34 -6.00 -23.18
N TYR A 471 -25.15 -4.69 -23.01
CA TYR A 471 -24.55 -4.16 -21.79
C TYR A 471 -25.39 -4.50 -20.54
N THR A 472 -26.70 -4.71 -20.70
CA THR A 472 -27.62 -4.99 -19.58
C THR A 472 -27.34 -6.33 -18.91
N THR A 473 -26.79 -7.30 -19.65
CA THR A 473 -26.43 -8.62 -19.13
C THR A 473 -24.93 -8.76 -18.91
N ALA A 474 -24.12 -8.03 -19.66
CA ALA A 474 -22.68 -8.17 -19.61
C ALA A 474 -22.01 -7.30 -18.55
N THR A 475 -22.51 -6.09 -18.25
CA THR A 475 -21.95 -5.26 -17.17
C THR A 475 -22.49 -5.68 -15.81
N LEU A 476 -21.64 -5.61 -14.78
CA LEU A 476 -22.00 -5.93 -13.39
C LEU A 476 -23.21 -5.12 -12.87
N ASP A 477 -23.35 -3.85 -13.28
CA ASP A 477 -24.41 -2.96 -12.82
C ASP A 477 -25.53 -2.75 -13.86
N GLY A 478 -25.50 -3.50 -14.97
CA GLY A 478 -26.47 -3.40 -16.06
C GLY A 478 -26.49 -2.05 -16.80
N LYS A 479 -25.51 -1.16 -16.56
CA LYS A 479 -25.45 0.17 -17.18
C LYS A 479 -24.66 0.16 -18.49
N PRO A 480 -24.84 1.17 -19.37
CA PRO A 480 -24.05 1.27 -20.59
C PRO A 480 -22.54 1.24 -20.35
N TRP A 481 -21.79 0.79 -21.36
CA TRP A 481 -20.33 0.77 -21.36
C TRP A 481 -19.78 2.16 -21.03
N SER A 482 -18.80 2.23 -20.13
CA SER A 482 -18.13 3.50 -19.82
C SER A 482 -17.35 4.04 -21.01
N ASN A 483 -16.83 3.14 -21.86
CA ASN A 483 -16.18 3.50 -23.10
C ASN A 483 -16.77 2.73 -24.30
N PRO A 484 -17.89 3.22 -24.88
CA PRO A 484 -18.55 2.56 -26.00
C PRO A 484 -17.67 2.48 -27.26
N GLU A 485 -16.84 3.49 -27.50
CA GLU A 485 -15.93 3.55 -28.66
C GLU A 485 -14.86 2.45 -28.58
N ALA A 486 -14.25 2.26 -27.40
CA ALA A 486 -13.30 1.18 -27.17
C ALA A 486 -13.94 -0.20 -27.30
N MET A 487 -15.16 -0.39 -26.78
CA MET A 487 -15.90 -1.64 -26.96
C MET A 487 -16.21 -1.92 -28.43
N GLN A 488 -16.58 -0.89 -29.21
CA GLN A 488 -16.78 -1.03 -30.65
C GLN A 488 -15.49 -1.44 -31.37
N ALA A 489 -14.36 -0.82 -31.01
CA ALA A 489 -13.05 -1.17 -31.56
C ALA A 489 -12.63 -2.60 -31.18
N VAL A 490 -12.90 -3.03 -29.93
CA VAL A 490 -12.74 -4.41 -29.49
C VAL A 490 -13.52 -5.37 -30.38
N PHE A 491 -14.83 -5.18 -30.54
CA PHE A 491 -15.67 -6.10 -31.32
C PHE A 491 -15.24 -6.18 -32.79
N LYS A 492 -14.72 -5.10 -33.36
CA LYS A 492 -14.13 -5.10 -34.71
C LYS A 492 -12.84 -5.93 -34.80
N LEU A 493 -12.05 -6.00 -33.72
CA LEU A 493 -10.79 -6.75 -33.68
C LEU A 493 -10.98 -8.24 -33.39
N ILE A 494 -11.99 -8.62 -32.62
CA ILE A 494 -12.21 -10.03 -32.20
C ILE A 494 -12.11 -11.04 -33.37
N PRO A 495 -12.76 -10.81 -34.54
CA PRO A 495 -12.69 -11.77 -35.65
C PRO A 495 -11.28 -12.02 -36.18
N SER A 496 -10.36 -11.08 -35.99
CA SER A 496 -8.96 -11.17 -36.44
C SER A 496 -8.01 -11.76 -35.39
N LEU A 497 -8.49 -12.03 -34.17
CA LEU A 497 -7.68 -12.43 -33.02
C LEU A 497 -8.19 -13.77 -32.46
N PRO A 498 -7.59 -14.91 -32.86
CA PRO A 498 -8.17 -16.24 -32.62
C PRO A 498 -8.25 -16.65 -31.13
N PHE A 499 -7.43 -16.06 -30.27
CA PHE A 499 -7.32 -16.46 -28.87
C PHE A 499 -8.05 -15.52 -27.89
N VAL A 500 -8.85 -14.55 -28.36
CA VAL A 500 -9.52 -13.59 -27.47
C VAL A 500 -10.40 -14.27 -26.43
N LYS A 501 -11.26 -15.22 -26.84
CA LYS A 501 -12.16 -15.92 -25.93
C LYS A 501 -11.41 -16.64 -24.80
N PRO A 502 -10.46 -17.58 -25.05
CA PRO A 502 -9.76 -18.28 -23.98
C PRO A 502 -8.92 -17.35 -23.09
N ILE A 503 -8.24 -16.36 -23.67
CA ILE A 503 -7.39 -15.40 -22.93
C ILE A 503 -8.24 -14.48 -22.03
N THR A 504 -9.39 -14.00 -22.52
CA THR A 504 -10.30 -13.19 -21.71
C THR A 504 -10.88 -14.00 -20.57
N LEU A 505 -11.32 -15.24 -20.82
CA LEU A 505 -11.83 -16.12 -19.75
C LEU A 505 -10.75 -16.44 -18.71
N ALA A 506 -9.48 -16.60 -19.12
CA ALA A 506 -8.38 -16.73 -18.18
C ALA A 506 -8.21 -15.49 -17.29
N PHE A 507 -8.35 -14.29 -17.87
CA PHE A 507 -8.35 -13.05 -17.10
C PHE A 507 -9.46 -13.05 -16.04
N PHE A 508 -10.70 -13.42 -16.42
CA PHE A 508 -11.82 -13.51 -15.47
C PHE A 508 -11.58 -14.56 -14.37
N ARG A 509 -11.01 -15.74 -14.69
CA ARG A 509 -10.64 -16.76 -13.68
C ARG A 509 -9.64 -16.21 -12.67
N GLY A 510 -8.56 -15.59 -13.14
CA GLY A 510 -7.54 -15.00 -12.27
C GLY A 510 -8.10 -13.87 -11.40
N ALA A 511 -8.97 -13.04 -11.97
CA ALA A 511 -9.66 -11.98 -11.25
C ALA A 511 -10.61 -12.56 -10.18
N GLN A 512 -11.37 -13.61 -10.47
CA GLN A 512 -12.31 -14.23 -9.54
C GLN A 512 -11.61 -14.76 -8.28
N VAL A 513 -10.53 -15.53 -8.46
CA VAL A 513 -9.70 -16.05 -7.34
C VAL A 513 -9.23 -14.90 -6.45
N THR A 514 -8.87 -13.79 -7.09
CA THR A 514 -8.32 -12.63 -6.41
C THR A 514 -9.38 -11.80 -5.70
N TRP A 515 -10.57 -11.65 -6.29
CA TRP A 515 -11.75 -11.07 -5.64
C TRP A 515 -12.09 -11.84 -4.36
N ILE A 516 -12.20 -13.17 -4.43
CA ILE A 516 -12.49 -14.02 -3.27
C ILE A 516 -11.45 -13.79 -2.16
N ARG A 517 -10.16 -13.72 -2.51
CA ARG A 517 -9.08 -13.50 -1.54
C ARG A 517 -9.14 -12.10 -0.90
N PHE A 518 -9.39 -11.07 -1.70
CA PHE A 518 -9.34 -9.67 -1.24
C PHE A 518 -10.67 -9.11 -0.76
N SER A 519 -11.76 -9.88 -0.83
CA SER A 519 -13.04 -9.56 -0.20
C SER A 519 -13.38 -10.51 0.97
N ALA A 520 -12.39 -11.21 1.52
CA ALA A 520 -12.58 -12.22 2.55
C ALA A 520 -13.19 -11.66 3.85
N GLU A 521 -13.04 -10.36 4.12
CA GLU A 521 -13.69 -9.70 5.25
C GLU A 521 -15.22 -9.67 5.15
N PHE A 522 -15.78 -9.85 3.95
CA PHE A 522 -17.23 -9.93 3.69
C PHE A 522 -17.75 -11.37 3.64
N ALA A 523 -16.98 -12.36 4.11
CA ALA A 523 -17.43 -13.74 4.13
C ALA A 523 -18.71 -13.89 4.98
N PRO A 524 -19.69 -14.70 4.55
CA PRO A 524 -20.88 -15.01 5.35
C PRO A 524 -20.51 -15.56 6.72
N GLY A 525 -21.18 -15.11 7.78
CA GLY A 525 -20.85 -15.43 9.17
C GLY A 525 -19.58 -14.75 9.69
N GLY A 526 -18.92 -13.90 8.89
CA GLY A 526 -17.80 -13.08 9.31
C GLY A 526 -18.23 -11.88 10.16
N LEU A 527 -17.25 -11.12 10.69
CA LEU A 527 -17.52 -10.01 11.60
C LEU A 527 -18.46 -8.97 10.98
N ILE A 528 -18.22 -8.56 9.72
CA ILE A 528 -19.02 -7.56 9.00
C ILE A 528 -20.45 -8.08 8.73
N ASP A 529 -20.58 -9.33 8.31
CA ASP A 529 -21.88 -9.95 8.01
C ASP A 529 -22.76 -10.02 9.26
N LEU A 530 -22.16 -10.37 10.40
CA LEU A 530 -22.84 -10.46 11.69
C LEU A 530 -23.09 -9.09 12.36
N CYS A 531 -22.60 -7.98 11.79
CA CYS A 531 -22.78 -6.67 12.42
C CYS A 531 -24.23 -6.20 12.40
N THR A 532 -24.70 -5.74 13.56
CA THR A 532 -25.99 -5.04 13.66
C THR A 532 -25.94 -3.68 12.96
N ALA A 533 -27.10 -3.08 12.68
CA ALA A 533 -27.16 -1.73 12.11
C ALA A 533 -26.43 -0.70 12.99
N ASP A 534 -26.57 -0.80 14.31
CA ASP A 534 -25.92 0.09 15.27
C ASP A 534 -24.39 -0.11 15.27
N GLU A 535 -23.90 -1.35 15.22
CA GLU A 535 -22.46 -1.64 15.11
C GLU A 535 -21.88 -1.08 13.80
N ARG A 536 -22.61 -1.22 12.68
CA ARG A 536 -22.18 -0.65 11.39
C ARG A 536 -22.13 0.87 11.42
N GLN A 537 -23.07 1.52 12.11
CA GLN A 537 -23.07 2.98 12.28
C GLN A 537 -21.90 3.44 13.16
N GLN A 538 -21.63 2.73 14.25
CA GLN A 538 -20.53 3.06 15.16
C GLN A 538 -19.14 2.77 14.58
N ALA A 539 -19.05 1.82 13.65
CA ALA A 539 -17.86 1.49 12.89
C ALA A 539 -17.96 1.97 11.42
N TRP A 540 -18.67 3.07 11.16
CA TRP A 540 -18.81 3.59 9.82
C TRP A 540 -17.44 3.94 9.24
N MET A 541 -17.20 3.55 7.99
CA MET A 541 -15.99 3.92 7.25
C MET A 541 -16.26 4.08 5.76
N THR A 542 -15.50 4.95 5.10
CA THR A 542 -15.62 5.18 3.66
C THR A 542 -15.21 3.95 2.85
N PRO A 543 -15.81 3.69 1.67
CA PRO A 543 -15.44 2.54 0.83
C PRO A 543 -14.00 2.61 0.27
N THR A 544 -13.46 3.82 0.11
CA THR A 544 -12.18 4.09 -0.55
C THR A 544 -11.23 4.87 0.35
N ASN A 545 -9.91 4.76 0.14
CA ASN A 545 -8.92 5.56 0.87
C ASN A 545 -8.63 6.94 0.22
N ASP A 546 -9.51 7.38 -0.68
CA ASP A 546 -9.39 8.63 -1.44
C ASP A 546 -9.14 9.87 -0.56
N ALA A 547 -9.66 9.89 0.67
CA ALA A 547 -9.43 10.97 1.61
C ALA A 547 -7.94 11.17 1.92
N ASN A 548 -7.23 10.06 2.20
CA ASN A 548 -5.80 10.08 2.48
C ASN A 548 -4.97 10.28 1.19
N GLU A 549 -5.27 9.54 0.12
CA GLU A 549 -4.55 9.66 -1.16
C GLU A 549 -4.62 11.08 -1.75
N GLY A 550 -5.81 11.70 -1.65
CA GLY A 550 -6.06 13.06 -2.09
C GLY A 550 -5.26 14.08 -1.26
N GLU A 551 -5.16 13.87 0.05
CA GLU A 551 -4.44 14.75 0.97
C GLU A 551 -2.92 14.66 0.80
N LEU A 552 -2.38 13.49 0.48
CA LEU A 552 -0.99 13.28 0.11
C LEU A 552 -0.66 13.96 -1.24
N SER A 553 -1.57 13.85 -2.20
CA SER A 553 -1.45 14.55 -3.49
C SER A 553 -1.51 16.08 -3.30
N GLY A 554 -2.42 16.57 -2.46
CA GLY A 554 -2.55 17.98 -2.09
C GLY A 554 -1.27 18.56 -1.49
N TYR A 555 -0.60 17.80 -0.63
CA TYR A 555 0.69 18.19 -0.06
C TYR A 555 1.76 18.40 -1.11
N ARG A 556 1.91 17.46 -2.05
CA ARG A 556 2.90 17.58 -3.14
C ARG A 556 2.65 18.83 -3.97
N VAL A 557 1.40 19.13 -4.29
CA VAL A 557 1.02 20.35 -5.03
C VAL A 557 1.34 21.60 -4.22
N ALA A 558 1.00 21.62 -2.92
CA ALA A 558 1.23 22.77 -2.06
C ALA A 558 2.72 23.11 -1.91
N VAL A 559 3.58 22.11 -1.67
CA VAL A 559 5.03 22.32 -1.49
C VAL A 559 5.70 22.76 -2.79
N ARG A 560 5.23 22.30 -3.95
CA ARG A 560 5.72 22.80 -5.26
C ARG A 560 5.46 24.29 -5.44
N GLY A 561 4.26 24.76 -5.07
CA GLY A 561 3.92 26.18 -5.14
C GLY A 561 4.49 27.02 -3.99
N LYS A 562 4.81 26.39 -2.86
CA LYS A 562 5.31 27.05 -1.64
C LYS A 562 6.45 26.25 -1.01
N PRO A 563 7.68 26.29 -1.56
CA PRO A 563 8.79 25.46 -1.08
C PRO A 563 9.24 25.75 0.36
N SER A 564 8.89 26.92 0.90
CA SER A 564 9.19 27.31 2.29
C SER A 564 8.11 26.91 3.30
N LEU A 565 7.03 26.27 2.87
CA LEU A 565 5.95 25.79 3.73
C LEU A 565 6.46 24.61 4.56
N THR A 566 6.39 24.74 5.89
CA THR A 566 6.75 23.65 6.79
C THR A 566 5.63 22.62 6.89
N LEU A 567 5.95 21.39 7.32
CA LEU A 567 4.94 20.35 7.49
C LEU A 567 3.93 20.75 8.59
N HIS A 568 4.40 21.36 9.68
CA HIS A 568 3.51 21.91 10.71
C HIS A 568 2.50 22.93 10.16
N GLN A 569 2.95 23.89 9.36
CA GLN A 569 2.07 24.89 8.75
C GLN A 569 1.11 24.26 7.74
N TYR A 570 1.58 23.30 6.96
CA TYR A 570 0.73 22.55 6.05
C TYR A 570 -0.38 21.80 6.83
N ASN A 571 -0.01 21.07 7.88
CA ASN A 571 -0.97 20.31 8.70
C ASN A 571 -2.02 21.24 9.31
N ALA A 572 -1.61 22.40 9.85
CA ALA A 572 -2.54 23.39 10.38
C ALA A 572 -3.53 23.89 9.32
N LEU A 573 -3.06 24.21 8.11
CA LEU A 573 -3.93 24.61 6.99
C LEU A 573 -4.86 23.50 6.51
N ALA A 574 -4.35 22.26 6.42
CA ALA A 574 -5.10 21.11 5.94
C ALA A 574 -6.22 20.76 6.92
N MET A 575 -5.90 20.63 8.21
CA MET A 575 -6.88 20.36 9.27
C MET A 575 -7.93 21.48 9.35
N PHE A 576 -7.50 22.75 9.37
CA PHE A 576 -8.43 23.88 9.48
C PHE A 576 -9.47 23.90 8.35
N ARG A 577 -9.03 23.65 7.11
CA ARG A 577 -9.92 23.64 5.94
C ARG A 577 -10.80 22.41 5.91
N ARG A 578 -10.23 21.24 6.17
CA ARG A 578 -10.92 19.97 5.99
C ARG A 578 -11.96 19.72 7.08
N ASN A 579 -11.66 20.14 8.31
CA ASN A 579 -12.56 19.95 9.45
C ASN A 579 -13.61 21.08 9.55
N ASP A 580 -13.63 22.03 8.61
CA ASP A 580 -14.42 23.27 8.69
C ASP A 580 -14.29 23.96 10.06
N THR A 581 -13.03 24.15 10.48
CA THR A 581 -12.72 24.65 11.83
C THR A 581 -13.25 26.06 12.04
N GLN A 582 -13.40 26.87 10.99
CA GLN A 582 -14.02 28.19 11.10
C GLN A 582 -15.47 28.08 11.60
N ALA A 583 -16.30 27.21 11.01
CA ALA A 583 -17.68 27.04 11.45
C ALA A 583 -17.76 26.55 12.91
N PHE A 584 -16.85 25.66 13.32
CA PHE A 584 -16.73 25.25 14.72
C PHE A 584 -16.36 26.40 15.66
N MET A 585 -15.40 27.23 15.26
CA MET A 585 -15.01 28.41 16.04
C MET A 585 -16.19 29.36 16.19
N ASP A 586 -16.89 29.66 15.09
CA ASP A 586 -18.04 30.57 15.10
C ASP A 586 -19.19 30.05 15.97
N ALA A 587 -19.40 28.72 16.01
CA ALA A 587 -20.46 28.09 16.77
C ALA A 587 -20.14 27.92 18.27
N VAL A 588 -18.87 27.66 18.62
CA VAL A 588 -18.50 27.15 19.96
C VAL A 588 -17.52 28.06 20.71
N PHE A 589 -16.74 28.90 20.02
CA PHE A 589 -15.73 29.72 20.68
C PHE A 589 -16.32 30.99 21.32
N THR A 590 -15.62 31.44 22.35
CA THR A 590 -15.78 32.75 22.99
C THR A 590 -14.45 33.50 22.93
N ASP A 591 -14.42 34.76 23.34
CA ASP A 591 -13.20 35.56 23.37
C ASP A 591 -12.06 34.91 24.18
N GLU A 592 -12.40 34.19 25.26
CA GLU A 592 -11.41 33.45 26.05
C GLU A 592 -10.77 32.31 25.25
N ASN A 593 -11.54 31.63 24.40
CA ASN A 593 -11.03 30.60 23.50
C ASN A 593 -10.08 31.18 22.46
N HIS A 594 -10.42 32.33 21.86
CA HIS A 594 -9.52 33.03 20.93
C HIS A 594 -8.23 33.47 21.63
N ALA A 595 -8.31 34.01 22.85
CA ALA A 595 -7.14 34.37 23.65
C ALA A 595 -6.25 33.17 23.98
N TYR A 596 -6.86 32.01 24.26
CA TYR A 596 -6.15 30.76 24.52
C TYR A 596 -5.38 30.27 23.29
N ILE A 597 -6.04 30.14 22.12
CA ILE A 597 -5.35 29.64 20.92
C ILE A 597 -4.21 30.56 20.48
N MET A 598 -4.36 31.88 20.64
CA MET A 598 -3.30 32.86 20.37
C MET A 598 -2.08 32.65 21.27
N ARG A 599 -2.30 32.33 22.55
CA ARG A 599 -1.22 32.07 23.51
C ARG A 599 -0.55 30.73 23.23
N GLU A 600 -1.35 29.71 22.96
CA GLU A 600 -0.87 28.35 22.75
C GLU A 600 -0.10 28.21 21.44
N ALA A 601 -0.58 28.83 20.35
CA ALA A 601 0.16 28.92 19.09
C ALA A 601 1.55 29.55 19.29
N ARG A 602 1.64 30.66 20.05
CA ARG A 602 2.94 31.30 20.37
C ARG A 602 3.86 30.41 21.20
N ARG A 603 3.31 29.59 22.10
CA ARG A 603 4.08 28.62 22.89
C ARG A 603 4.68 27.53 21.99
N ILE A 604 3.88 27.02 21.04
CA ILE A 604 4.29 26.00 20.07
C ILE A 604 5.33 26.55 19.08
N ASP A 605 5.11 27.76 18.54
CA ASP A 605 6.08 28.48 17.68
C ASP A 605 7.44 28.59 18.39
N ALA A 606 7.43 29.00 19.66
CA ALA A 606 8.63 29.18 20.47
C ALA A 606 9.35 27.86 20.83
N SER A 607 8.66 26.71 20.81
CA SER A 607 9.27 25.43 21.21
C SER A 607 10.12 24.78 20.11
N GLY A 608 10.16 25.35 18.90
CA GLY A 608 11.02 24.86 17.82
C GLY A 608 10.64 23.47 17.30
N VAL A 609 9.35 23.10 17.33
CA VAL A 609 8.84 21.76 16.97
C VAL A 609 9.37 21.26 15.62
N GLU A 610 9.46 22.14 14.61
CA GLU A 610 9.97 21.78 13.29
C GLU A 610 11.48 21.48 13.28
N ALA A 611 12.27 22.17 14.11
CA ALA A 611 13.70 21.89 14.24
C ALA A 611 13.93 20.53 14.91
N GLU A 612 13.15 20.23 15.96
CA GLU A 612 13.15 18.93 16.63
C GLU A 612 12.79 17.80 15.67
N LYS A 613 11.71 17.97 14.88
CA LYS A 613 11.31 16.99 13.85
C LYS A 613 12.43 16.75 12.84
N ARG A 614 13.07 17.80 12.34
CA ARG A 614 14.20 17.67 11.39
C ARG A 614 15.37 16.90 11.99
N ARG A 615 15.67 17.12 13.29
CA ARG A 615 16.72 16.36 13.99
C ARG A 615 16.39 14.88 14.05
N LYS A 616 15.17 14.53 14.49
CA LYS A 616 14.70 13.13 14.53
C LYS A 616 14.79 12.42 13.18
N ILE A 617 14.46 13.11 12.08
CA ILE A 617 14.60 12.57 10.71
C ILE A 617 16.06 12.24 10.39
N VAL A 618 16.98 13.12 10.74
CA VAL A 618 18.43 12.91 10.49
C VAL A 618 18.93 11.75 11.34
N ASP A 619 18.58 11.70 12.62
CA ASP A 619 19.00 10.64 13.54
C ASP A 619 18.50 9.27 13.05
N PHE A 620 17.23 9.20 12.63
CA PHE A 620 16.65 7.98 12.06
C PHE A 620 17.38 7.53 10.78
N ARG A 621 17.73 8.47 9.88
CA ARG A 621 18.49 8.15 8.66
C ARG A 621 19.89 7.63 8.97
N ILE A 622 20.55 8.18 9.98
CA ILE A 622 21.86 7.70 10.45
C ILE A 622 21.73 6.26 10.98
N GLN A 623 20.71 5.98 11.80
CA GLN A 623 20.43 4.64 12.31
C GLN A 623 20.16 3.65 11.18
N MET A 624 19.29 4.00 10.22
CA MET A 624 18.99 3.16 9.05
C MET A 624 20.24 2.89 8.20
N ALA A 625 21.08 3.90 8.00
CA ALA A 625 22.34 3.72 7.28
C ALA A 625 23.29 2.76 8.01
N GLN A 626 23.35 2.81 9.33
CA GLN A 626 24.15 1.88 10.13
C GLN A 626 23.57 0.46 10.07
N MET A 627 22.27 0.30 10.26
CA MET A 627 21.60 -1.00 10.15
C MET A 627 21.81 -1.64 8.79
N ASN A 628 21.75 -0.86 7.70
CA ASN A 628 21.99 -1.38 6.36
C ASN A 628 23.44 -1.80 6.15
N LYS A 629 24.41 -1.07 6.72
CA LYS A 629 25.83 -1.49 6.72
C LYS A 629 26.00 -2.80 7.49
N ASP A 630 25.46 -2.88 8.70
CA ASP A 630 25.57 -4.07 9.54
C ASP A 630 24.91 -5.30 8.86
N LYS A 631 23.78 -5.10 8.18
CA LYS A 631 23.12 -6.14 7.37
C LYS A 631 23.96 -6.54 6.15
N ALA A 632 24.56 -5.59 5.45
CA ALA A 632 25.42 -5.87 4.30
C ALA A 632 26.67 -6.64 4.74
N ASP A 633 27.29 -6.25 5.85
CA ASP A 633 28.45 -6.93 6.43
C ASP A 633 28.09 -8.33 6.92
N ALA A 634 26.95 -8.49 7.61
CA ALA A 634 26.44 -9.79 8.04
C ALA A 634 26.12 -10.71 6.85
N LYS A 635 25.50 -10.17 5.79
CA LYS A 635 25.21 -10.90 4.54
C LYS A 635 26.50 -11.31 3.84
N ALA A 636 27.46 -10.40 3.70
CA ALA A 636 28.76 -10.71 3.09
C ALA A 636 29.53 -11.78 3.88
N LYS A 637 29.50 -11.70 5.21
CA LYS A 637 30.10 -12.73 6.08
C LYS A 637 29.40 -14.08 5.92
N HIS A 638 28.07 -14.10 5.94
CA HIS A 638 27.28 -15.31 5.75
C HIS A 638 27.52 -15.92 4.36
N ASP A 639 27.51 -15.11 3.30
CA ASP A 639 27.76 -15.55 1.93
C ASP A 639 29.18 -16.13 1.78
N ALA A 640 30.17 -15.54 2.44
CA ALA A 640 31.53 -16.08 2.48
C ALA A 640 31.62 -17.42 3.21
N GLU A 641 30.95 -17.56 4.37
CA GLU A 641 30.88 -18.82 5.13
C GLU A 641 30.18 -19.93 4.33
N VAL A 642 29.07 -19.60 3.66
CA VAL A 642 28.32 -20.54 2.80
C VAL A 642 29.15 -20.96 1.58
N LEU A 643 29.85 -20.02 0.95
CA LEU A 643 30.74 -20.31 -0.17
C LEU A 643 31.87 -21.24 0.26
N GLU A 644 32.52 -20.96 1.40
CA GLU A 644 33.59 -21.79 1.94
C GLU A 644 33.11 -23.22 2.29
N ALA A 645 31.94 -23.34 2.92
CA ALA A 645 31.32 -24.63 3.22
C ALA A 645 31.03 -25.44 1.94
N ASN A 646 30.53 -24.79 0.89
CA ASN A 646 30.24 -25.44 -0.39
C ASN A 646 31.51 -25.85 -1.15
N LEU A 647 32.59 -25.05 -1.10
CA LEU A 647 33.90 -25.39 -1.65
C LEU A 647 34.55 -26.58 -0.93
N LYS A 648 34.33 -26.71 0.39
CA LYS A 648 34.85 -27.84 1.19
C LYS A 648 33.99 -29.10 1.12
N ARG A 649 32.74 -28.99 0.65
CA ARG A 649 31.79 -30.12 0.61
C ARG A 649 32.31 -31.24 -0.33
N PRO A 650 32.42 -32.49 0.15
CA PRO A 650 32.81 -33.62 -0.72
C PRO A 650 31.80 -33.85 -1.83
N LEU A 651 32.30 -34.08 -3.04
CA LEU A 651 31.47 -34.41 -4.20
C LEU A 651 31.19 -35.91 -4.22
N VAL A 652 29.92 -36.28 -4.39
CA VAL A 652 29.49 -37.70 -4.46
C VAL A 652 29.66 -38.27 -5.87
N SER A 653 29.86 -39.58 -5.96
CA SER A 653 30.01 -40.28 -7.24
C SER A 653 28.65 -40.50 -7.92
N LEU A 654 28.68 -40.76 -9.23
CA LEU A 654 27.46 -41.03 -10.03
C LEU A 654 26.59 -42.15 -9.44
N ARG A 655 27.21 -43.17 -8.81
CA ARG A 655 26.53 -44.32 -8.19
C ARG A 655 25.77 -43.94 -6.91
N GLU A 656 26.16 -42.87 -6.24
CA GLU A 656 25.59 -42.43 -4.96
C GLU A 656 24.47 -41.40 -5.17
N MET A 657 24.41 -40.76 -6.35
CA MET A 657 23.45 -39.69 -6.65
C MET A 657 21.99 -40.14 -6.63
N ASP A 658 21.70 -41.35 -7.12
CA ASP A 658 20.33 -41.88 -7.20
C ASP A 658 19.73 -42.15 -5.80
N GLY A 659 20.58 -42.34 -4.78
CA GLY A 659 20.19 -42.52 -3.38
C GLY A 659 19.94 -41.21 -2.61
N LEU A 660 20.25 -40.05 -3.19
CA LEU A 660 20.13 -38.78 -2.48
C LEU A 660 18.67 -38.34 -2.29
N LYS A 661 18.39 -37.80 -1.10
CA LYS A 661 17.18 -37.01 -0.84
C LYS A 661 17.35 -35.60 -1.44
N VAL A 662 16.23 -34.91 -1.67
CA VAL A 662 16.22 -33.56 -2.28
C VAL A 662 17.25 -32.59 -1.64
N PRO A 663 17.39 -32.51 -0.29
CA PRO A 663 18.40 -31.65 0.33
C PRO A 663 19.83 -32.01 -0.08
N GLY A 664 20.16 -33.30 -0.15
CA GLY A 664 21.47 -33.77 -0.58
C GLY A 664 21.79 -33.45 -2.05
N ILE A 665 20.78 -33.50 -2.92
CA ILE A 665 20.93 -33.10 -4.34
C ILE A 665 21.18 -31.59 -4.44
N VAL A 666 20.41 -30.80 -3.70
CA VAL A 666 20.54 -29.34 -3.58
C VAL A 666 21.95 -28.95 -3.12
N ASP A 667 22.42 -29.60 -2.08
CA ASP A 667 23.75 -29.38 -1.51
C ASP A 667 24.86 -29.66 -2.52
N GLN A 668 24.75 -30.75 -3.30
CA GLN A 668 25.73 -31.09 -4.34
C GLN A 668 25.69 -30.10 -5.51
N LEU A 669 24.51 -29.67 -5.94
CA LEU A 669 24.38 -28.63 -6.98
C LEU A 669 25.02 -27.31 -6.53
N ASN A 670 24.85 -26.90 -5.27
CA ASN A 670 25.50 -25.72 -4.72
C ASN A 670 27.03 -25.89 -4.64
N ALA A 671 27.51 -27.09 -4.33
CA ALA A 671 28.94 -27.41 -4.32
C ALA A 671 29.57 -27.32 -5.72
N TYR A 672 28.88 -27.79 -6.76
CA TYR A 672 29.33 -27.64 -8.16
C TYR A 672 29.28 -26.18 -8.62
N ARG A 673 28.22 -25.44 -8.26
CA ARG A 673 28.12 -24.01 -8.56
C ARG A 673 29.27 -23.22 -7.92
N ALA A 674 29.58 -23.49 -6.65
CA ALA A 674 30.68 -22.83 -5.93
C ALA A 674 32.05 -23.07 -6.59
N ARG A 675 32.22 -24.18 -7.32
CA ARG A 675 33.44 -24.53 -8.06
C ARG A 675 33.47 -23.98 -9.50
N GLY A 676 32.44 -23.23 -9.91
CA GLY A 676 32.41 -22.60 -11.23
C GLY A 676 31.88 -23.50 -12.36
N VAL A 677 31.11 -24.55 -12.04
CA VAL A 677 30.41 -25.32 -13.08
C VAL A 677 29.29 -24.47 -13.71
N PRO A 678 29.32 -24.22 -15.03
CA PRO A 678 28.36 -23.38 -15.71
C PRO A 678 26.99 -24.05 -15.84
N ASN A 679 25.95 -23.27 -16.18
CA ASN A 679 24.60 -23.74 -16.52
C ASN A 679 23.83 -24.46 -15.40
N ILE A 680 24.20 -24.27 -14.13
CA ILE A 680 23.42 -24.76 -12.98
C ILE A 680 22.37 -23.71 -12.62
N LEU A 681 21.10 -23.95 -12.95
CA LEU A 681 19.97 -23.06 -12.61
C LEU A 681 19.78 -22.89 -11.11
N LYS A 682 19.19 -21.75 -10.69
CA LYS A 682 18.72 -21.55 -9.31
C LYS A 682 17.85 -22.73 -8.88
N ILE A 683 18.00 -23.14 -7.63
CA ILE A 683 17.36 -24.37 -7.12
C ILE A 683 15.84 -24.30 -7.21
N SER A 684 15.26 -23.10 -7.08
CA SER A 684 13.85 -22.79 -7.25
C SER A 684 13.30 -23.15 -8.64
N ASN A 685 14.16 -23.20 -9.67
CA ASN A 685 13.75 -23.44 -11.05
C ASN A 685 13.55 -24.95 -11.33
N TYR A 686 14.10 -25.81 -10.49
CA TYR A 686 13.85 -27.25 -10.56
C TYR A 686 12.65 -27.61 -9.67
N ARG A 687 11.49 -27.82 -10.28
CA ARG A 687 10.25 -28.10 -9.55
C ARG A 687 10.23 -29.53 -9.01
N LEU A 688 10.65 -30.50 -9.82
CA LEU A 688 10.62 -31.91 -9.43
C LEU A 688 11.99 -32.39 -8.94
N LYS A 689 11.98 -33.45 -8.11
CA LYS A 689 13.21 -34.13 -7.69
C LYS A 689 13.99 -34.68 -8.91
N ALA A 690 13.28 -35.18 -9.91
CA ALA A 690 13.86 -35.74 -11.13
C ALA A 690 14.69 -34.68 -11.88
N ASP A 691 14.16 -33.46 -12.05
CA ASP A 691 14.85 -32.35 -12.72
C ASP A 691 16.14 -31.97 -11.99
N LYS A 692 16.08 -31.89 -10.65
CA LYS A 692 17.25 -31.61 -9.80
C LYS A 692 18.33 -32.68 -9.96
N LEU A 693 17.93 -33.94 -10.01
CA LEU A 693 18.85 -35.07 -10.17
C LEU A 693 19.47 -35.11 -11.56
N ALA A 694 18.69 -34.82 -12.61
CA ALA A 694 19.19 -34.73 -13.98
C ALA A 694 20.23 -33.60 -14.12
N ALA A 695 19.95 -32.42 -13.55
CA ALA A 695 20.88 -31.31 -13.52
C ALA A 695 22.17 -31.66 -12.75
N LEU A 696 22.07 -32.39 -11.64
CA LEU A 696 23.24 -32.83 -10.86
C LEU A 696 24.13 -33.78 -11.66
N LYS A 697 23.53 -34.72 -12.41
CA LYS A 697 24.27 -35.64 -13.28
C LYS A 697 24.99 -34.91 -14.41
N GLN A 698 24.32 -33.94 -15.05
CA GLN A 698 24.94 -33.09 -16.08
C GLN A 698 26.10 -32.25 -15.52
N ALA A 699 25.94 -31.68 -14.33
CA ALA A 699 27.00 -30.94 -13.65
C ALA A 699 28.21 -31.83 -13.32
N PHE A 700 27.98 -33.07 -12.87
CA PHE A 700 29.04 -34.05 -12.63
C PHE A 700 29.80 -34.41 -13.91
N GLU A 701 29.09 -34.73 -14.99
CA GLU A 701 29.71 -35.07 -16.29
C GLU A 701 30.57 -33.92 -16.81
N TRP A 702 30.05 -32.69 -16.75
CA TRP A 702 30.80 -31.51 -17.15
C TRP A 702 32.07 -31.32 -16.29
N TYR A 703 31.95 -31.49 -14.98
CA TYR A 703 33.06 -31.31 -14.03
C TYR A 703 34.13 -32.40 -14.16
N GLN A 704 33.77 -33.63 -14.54
CA GLN A 704 34.75 -34.70 -14.82
C GLN A 704 35.64 -34.36 -16.02
N VAL A 705 35.07 -33.71 -17.05
CA VAL A 705 35.79 -33.35 -18.27
C VAL A 705 36.59 -32.05 -18.12
N ASN A 706 36.01 -31.05 -17.45
CA ASN A 706 36.53 -29.68 -17.40
C ASN A 706 37.03 -29.25 -16.01
N GLY A 707 36.91 -30.10 -15.00
CA GLY A 707 37.25 -29.75 -13.61
C GLY A 707 38.72 -29.42 -13.39
N ALA A 708 39.61 -30.02 -14.18
CA ALA A 708 41.06 -29.77 -14.10
C ALA A 708 41.48 -28.40 -14.66
N SER A 709 40.65 -27.77 -15.50
CA SER A 709 40.91 -26.43 -16.06
C SER A 709 40.22 -25.30 -15.28
N LEU A 710 39.45 -25.63 -14.24
CA LEU A 710 38.85 -24.63 -13.36
C LEU A 710 39.90 -24.03 -12.42
N PRO A 711 39.87 -22.70 -12.18
CA PRO A 711 40.79 -22.05 -11.26
C PRO A 711 40.60 -22.62 -9.84
N VAL A 712 41.71 -23.00 -9.20
CA VAL A 712 41.69 -23.45 -7.81
C VAL A 712 41.40 -22.23 -6.92
N LEU A 713 40.14 -22.05 -6.53
CA LEU A 713 39.73 -21.01 -5.59
C LEU A 713 40.16 -21.40 -4.16
N THR A 714 41.44 -21.21 -3.84
CA THR A 714 41.97 -21.35 -2.48
C THR A 714 41.84 -20.04 -1.72
N GLY A 715 40.87 -19.97 -0.81
CA GLY A 715 40.79 -18.94 0.22
C GLY A 715 39.88 -17.76 -0.07
N VAL A 716 39.33 -17.19 1.00
CA VAL A 716 38.30 -16.13 1.01
C VAL A 716 38.78 -14.83 0.33
N SER A 717 40.10 -14.53 0.31
CA SER A 717 40.58 -13.24 -0.21
C SER A 717 40.68 -13.15 -1.75
N ALA A 718 40.81 -14.28 -2.47
CA ALA A 718 40.94 -14.28 -3.93
C ALA A 718 39.58 -14.19 -4.65
N ALA A 719 38.51 -14.70 -4.03
CA ALA A 719 37.16 -14.72 -4.62
C ALA A 719 36.41 -13.37 -4.45
N VAL A 720 36.77 -12.56 -3.47
CA VAL A 720 36.17 -11.24 -3.24
C VAL A 720 36.64 -10.21 -4.29
N GLN A 721 37.82 -10.38 -4.89
CA GLN A 721 38.36 -9.47 -5.91
C GLN A 721 37.82 -9.71 -7.33
N SER A 722 37.28 -10.89 -7.63
CA SER A 722 36.77 -11.22 -8.98
C SER A 722 35.26 -11.00 -9.14
N ASN A 723 34.56 -10.59 -8.08
CA ASN A 723 33.15 -10.24 -8.14
C ASN A 723 33.05 -8.71 -8.26
N PRO A 724 33.00 -8.13 -9.48
CA PRO A 724 32.78 -6.70 -9.61
C PRO A 724 31.45 -6.38 -8.92
N ALA A 725 31.51 -5.40 -8.02
CA ALA A 725 30.39 -4.83 -7.30
C ALA A 725 29.11 -4.95 -8.12
N ILE A 726 28.22 -5.86 -7.70
CA ILE A 726 26.82 -5.79 -8.08
C ILE A 726 26.34 -4.51 -7.41
N ILE A 727 26.45 -3.41 -8.15
CA ILE A 727 25.66 -2.22 -7.93
C ILE A 727 24.22 -2.72 -8.01
N GLU A 728 23.64 -2.99 -6.85
CA GLU A 728 22.23 -3.31 -6.69
C GLU A 728 21.46 -2.17 -7.38
N ASP A 729 20.78 -2.54 -8.45
CA ASP A 729 19.93 -1.68 -9.23
C ASP A 729 18.79 -1.24 -8.32
N TRP A 730 18.74 0.06 -7.99
CA TRP A 730 17.77 0.75 -7.12
C TRP A 730 16.30 0.60 -7.57
N ALA A 731 16.00 -0.24 -8.55
CA ALA A 731 14.67 -0.46 -9.11
C ALA A 731 13.99 -1.74 -8.57
N ALA A 732 14.69 -2.62 -7.87
CA ALA A 732 14.12 -3.90 -7.39
C ALA A 732 13.51 -3.83 -5.97
N GLU A 733 13.75 -2.76 -5.20
CA GLU A 733 13.21 -2.62 -3.84
C GLU A 733 11.71 -2.23 -3.79
N GLU A 734 11.10 -1.84 -4.92
CA GLU A 734 9.64 -1.60 -4.96
C GLU A 734 8.82 -2.89 -5.16
N ASP A 735 9.40 -3.96 -5.72
CA ASP A 735 8.65 -5.21 -6.00
C ASP A 735 8.85 -6.32 -4.94
N VAL A 736 9.88 -6.26 -4.10
CA VAL A 736 10.16 -7.31 -3.09
C VAL A 736 9.48 -7.04 -1.73
N LYS A 737 8.98 -5.83 -1.47
CA LYS A 737 8.18 -5.53 -0.26
C LYS A 737 6.68 -5.87 -0.39
N MET A 738 6.27 -6.50 -1.49
CA MET A 738 4.88 -6.86 -1.78
C MET A 738 4.58 -8.37 -1.73
N GLU A 739 5.57 -9.19 -1.37
CA GLU A 739 5.39 -10.61 -1.03
C GLU A 739 5.79 -10.87 0.42
N GLU A 740 4.99 -10.36 1.37
CA GLU A 740 4.64 -10.98 2.67
C GLU A 740 3.50 -10.23 3.38
#